data_AF-A0A3A9H121-F1
#
_entry.id   AF-A0A3A9H121-F1
#
_cell.length_a   1.000
_cell.length_b   1.000
_cell.length_c   1.000
_cell.angle_alpha   90.00
_cell.angle_beta   90.00
_cell.angle_gamma   90.00
#
_symmetry.space_group_name_H-M   'P 1'
#
loop_
_entity.id
_entity.type
_entity.pdbx_description
1 polymer ?
#
loop_
_entity_poly.entity_id
_entity_poly.type
_entity_poly.pdbx_seq_one_letter_code
_entity_poly.pdbx_strand_id
1 'polypeptide(L)'
;MFYVQGINDVSTLRFTKYTQEKEEENKRERSCCYSGFSFRFGFLREGKVKILRRQRNRYRVRKRVQRLEKRQEDKKLFAMMIIVAVLGAIAVCLIIKNQKGTVTYQYCQEYVMTEELPYLMDFCYYSSDEWKGKIEEEKFGGTVTIQMCKWLLQQTGTAEYVVLPEGKEKQTVTRDEFNQVYDQILDLLDEKREIHAADEILLKQEGQNFITANQTYICERDFSFAKPMKSYEFYVRGETIIGVRNMKGISSAIKNAYLLEESGDKIRFLYGGDTYEISMEEWQTKGVEKQVCDLVWEEGELCKIQLKEERIQGNLIAVDDSRIQIEGYGEINRSVNLPVYKIYGSVEEKNLSDIVIANMKVEYVVAEDRVEAILLVEPAQISRIRVLLLGEDSSPYRREAALTCSTPYTVDYHDRQEVREQDAVVKGEELFSGTEGGSIRFTPAEDGGEFFLCSQEGEKISLGYRGVLELYRYPEGYTLISELSIEDYLCSVVPSEMPATYGMEALKAQAVCARSYVYIQMQKGAYAPLGAHVDDSTSYQVYNKQAREETTSNAVWDTAGEVLKYQGEIAEAYYFSTSSGVTGNGDSWELDSDPAYGYLRSIQLKDEPEAFDLSGEEAFGAYINSDGDSYDSFAPFYRWNAVCSFGDEEVLNKISGILAARKEKALDAITFLDEKGAEAENVKGFGNLTGMAVQRRSVCGVILELCLEYEKGKVILKNEYNIRAVLGAGCKSLTLKDGSARENVSLIPSAFAVITPSPEGEYHIKGGGYGHGIGMSQNGAGKMAEVGKNYKEILQFFFQDVEILPVS
;
A
#
# COMPACT_ATOMS: atom_id res chain seq x y z
N MET A 1 -25.96 42.11 -2.97
CA MET A 1 -26.66 42.18 -1.66
C MET A 1 -25.84 41.30 -0.72
N PHE A 2 -25.33 41.76 0.43
CA PHE A 2 -26.01 42.37 1.59
C PHE A 2 -26.97 41.37 2.27
N TYR A 3 -26.91 41.11 3.60
CA TYR A 3 -26.13 41.76 4.67
C TYR A 3 -25.92 40.79 5.88
N VAL A 4 -24.74 40.83 6.53
CA VAL A 4 -24.47 40.99 8.00
C VAL A 4 -25.19 40.02 8.99
N GLN A 5 -24.55 39.39 10.01
CA GLN A 5 -23.44 39.78 10.93
C GLN A 5 -22.72 38.52 11.51
N GLY A 6 -21.53 38.52 12.14
CA GLY A 6 -20.44 39.52 12.29
C GLY A 6 -19.89 39.70 13.74
N ILE A 7 -18.56 39.94 13.87
CA ILE A 7 -17.82 40.49 15.05
C ILE A 7 -17.52 39.47 16.19
N ASN A 8 -16.26 39.11 16.52
CA ASN A 8 -15.13 39.82 17.20
C ASN A 8 -13.83 38.94 17.08
N ASP A 9 -12.59 39.27 17.49
CA ASP A 9 -11.77 40.51 17.43
C ASP A 9 -10.28 40.23 17.78
N VAL A 10 -9.32 40.76 16.98
CA VAL A 10 -8.19 41.65 17.39
C VAL A 10 -7.26 41.21 18.56
N SER A 11 -5.93 41.07 18.38
CA SER A 11 -4.96 42.16 18.14
C SER A 11 -3.57 41.62 17.66
N THR A 12 -2.95 42.03 16.53
CA THR A 12 -2.24 43.30 16.12
C THR A 12 -0.86 43.56 16.75
N LEU A 13 0.23 44.06 16.09
CA LEU A 13 0.54 44.47 14.68
C LEU A 13 2.07 44.81 14.51
N ARG A 14 2.62 44.66 13.27
CA ARG A 14 3.65 45.53 12.58
C ARG A 14 5.12 45.65 13.10
N PHE A 15 6.13 46.11 12.31
CA PHE A 15 6.50 45.94 10.86
C PHE A 15 7.87 46.61 10.57
N THR A 16 8.63 46.11 9.57
CA THR A 16 9.70 46.78 8.76
C THR A 16 11.00 47.37 9.36
N LYS A 17 12.09 47.19 8.58
CA LYS A 17 13.37 47.93 8.60
C LYS A 17 13.25 49.23 7.77
N TYR A 18 14.06 50.27 8.04
CA TYR A 18 15.23 50.67 7.22
C TYR A 18 16.01 51.88 7.80
N THR A 19 17.14 52.23 7.19
CA THR A 19 18.17 53.18 7.68
C THR A 19 18.37 54.42 6.81
N GLN A 20 18.58 55.58 7.44
CA GLN A 20 19.34 56.77 7.02
C GLN A 20 19.36 57.75 8.24
N GLU A 21 20.23 58.75 8.42
CA GLU A 21 21.65 59.05 8.14
C GLU A 21 21.87 60.51 8.63
N LYS A 22 23.07 60.82 9.15
CA LYS A 22 23.73 62.16 9.19
C LYS A 22 23.19 63.35 10.03
N GLU A 23 24.19 64.14 10.49
CA GLU A 23 24.18 65.61 10.76
C GLU A 23 23.29 66.16 11.93
N GLU A 24 23.61 67.24 12.67
CA GLU A 24 24.79 68.14 12.70
C GLU A 24 25.07 68.78 14.10
N GLU A 25 25.56 70.02 14.16
CA GLU A 25 26.26 70.69 15.28
C GLU A 25 25.45 71.10 16.56
N ASN A 26 26.00 70.72 17.74
CA ASN A 26 26.63 71.61 18.74
C ASN A 26 25.86 72.82 19.38
N LYS A 27 25.88 72.88 20.74
CA LYS A 27 25.43 74.00 21.66
C LYS A 27 23.91 74.22 21.76
N ARG A 28 23.33 74.76 22.86
CA ARG A 28 23.85 75.59 23.98
C ARG A 28 22.99 75.45 25.26
N GLU A 29 23.52 75.86 26.41
CA GLU A 29 22.84 75.84 27.74
C GLU A 29 21.80 76.98 27.93
N ARG A 30 20.81 76.81 28.85
CA ARG A 30 20.45 77.80 29.92
C ARG A 30 19.20 77.49 30.78
N SER A 31 19.32 77.80 32.09
CA SER A 31 18.31 78.36 33.04
C SER A 31 17.02 77.58 33.38
N CYS A 32 16.36 77.74 34.55
CA CYS A 32 16.64 78.51 35.79
C CYS A 32 15.93 77.81 36.99
N CYS A 33 16.52 77.72 38.20
CA CYS A 33 16.19 78.53 39.42
C CYS A 33 14.89 78.13 40.16
N TYR A 34 14.71 78.31 41.49
CA TYR A 34 15.44 79.00 42.59
C TYR A 34 15.59 78.04 43.80
N SER A 35 16.03 78.31 45.05
CA SER A 35 16.53 79.46 45.87
C SER A 35 17.25 78.88 47.12
N GLY A 36 17.94 79.60 48.01
CA GLY A 36 18.34 81.02 48.10
C GLY A 36 18.89 81.38 49.49
N PHE A 37 19.53 82.57 49.65
CA PHE A 37 20.05 83.19 50.91
C PHE A 37 21.25 82.45 51.60
N SER A 38 22.18 83.03 52.39
CA SER A 38 22.72 84.41 52.64
C SER A 38 23.86 84.34 53.72
N PHE A 39 24.80 85.28 53.98
CA PHE A 39 25.34 86.50 53.30
C PHE A 39 26.63 86.99 54.03
N ARG A 40 27.66 87.55 53.31
CA ARG A 40 28.84 88.32 53.83
C ARG A 40 29.83 87.57 54.77
N PHE A 41 31.06 88.03 55.11
CA PHE A 41 31.97 89.14 54.67
C PHE A 41 33.44 88.60 54.79
N GLY A 42 34.47 89.11 54.10
CA GLY A 42 35.29 90.24 54.60
C GLY A 42 36.82 89.98 54.45
N PHE A 43 37.61 91.03 54.23
CA PHE A 43 39.07 91.01 53.99
C PHE A 43 39.93 90.78 55.26
N LEU A 44 41.06 90.05 55.19
CA LEU A 44 42.45 90.59 55.31
C LEU A 44 43.55 89.49 55.34
N ARG A 45 44.83 89.90 55.47
CA ARG A 45 46.05 89.09 55.27
C ARG A 45 46.67 88.50 56.54
N GLU A 46 47.47 87.44 56.31
CA GLU A 46 48.71 87.05 57.01
C GLU A 46 48.67 86.70 58.52
N GLY A 47 48.43 85.41 58.79
CA GLY A 47 48.74 84.71 60.05
C GLY A 47 49.41 83.33 59.86
N LYS A 48 50.01 83.07 58.69
CA LYS A 48 50.58 81.76 58.33
C LYS A 48 51.91 81.52 59.05
N VAL A 49 51.97 80.50 59.94
CA VAL A 49 53.10 79.55 60.07
C VAL A 49 52.80 78.45 61.10
N LYS A 50 52.33 78.81 62.32
CA LYS A 50 52.27 77.85 63.45
C LYS A 50 51.24 76.70 63.29
N ILE A 51 50.16 76.88 62.52
CA ILE A 51 49.12 75.86 62.34
C ILE A 51 49.60 74.66 61.48
N LEU A 52 50.54 74.89 60.55
CA LEU A 52 50.90 73.93 59.49
C LEU A 52 51.56 72.62 60.02
N ARG A 53 52.20 72.63 61.19
CA ARG A 53 52.86 71.42 61.73
C ARG A 53 51.88 70.35 62.25
N ARG A 54 50.74 70.72 62.85
CA ARG A 54 49.79 69.74 63.42
C ARG A 54 48.90 69.06 62.37
N GLN A 55 48.53 69.73 61.29
CA GLN A 55 47.73 69.11 60.21
C GLN A 55 48.53 68.09 59.38
N ARG A 56 49.83 68.34 59.13
CA ARG A 56 50.67 67.54 58.22
C ARG A 56 50.83 66.07 58.66
N ASN A 57 50.80 65.78 59.96
CA ASN A 57 50.87 64.41 60.48
C ASN A 57 49.55 63.64 60.33
N ARG A 58 48.39 64.25 60.63
CA ARG A 58 47.08 63.58 60.43
C ARG A 58 46.84 63.23 58.95
N TYR A 59 47.27 64.09 58.04
CA TYR A 59 47.22 63.83 56.59
C TYR A 59 48.11 62.64 56.17
N ARG A 60 49.34 62.53 56.72
CA ARG A 60 50.26 61.41 56.43
C ARG A 60 49.71 60.04 56.86
N VAL A 61 48.96 59.96 57.97
CA VAL A 61 48.36 58.69 58.43
C VAL A 61 47.19 58.27 57.53
N ARG A 62 46.20 59.15 57.30
CA ARG A 62 45.07 58.84 56.39
C ARG A 62 45.54 58.42 54.98
N LYS A 63 46.54 59.12 54.42
CA LYS A 63 47.11 58.80 53.10
C LYS A 63 47.98 57.53 53.09
N ARG A 64 48.23 56.88 54.24
CA ARG A 64 48.87 55.55 54.32
C ARG A 64 47.83 54.42 54.40
N VAL A 65 46.73 54.63 55.10
CA VAL A 65 45.60 53.68 55.18
C VAL A 65 44.93 53.51 53.81
N GLN A 66 44.55 54.62 53.16
CA GLN A 66 43.96 54.61 51.80
C GLN A 66 44.87 54.00 50.71
N ARG A 67 46.19 53.89 50.96
CA ARG A 67 47.15 53.23 50.07
C ARG A 67 47.29 51.72 50.32
N LEU A 68 46.82 51.23 51.46
CA LEU A 68 46.76 49.80 51.79
C LEU A 68 45.41 49.23 51.33
N GLU A 69 44.31 49.92 51.63
CA GLU A 69 42.95 49.61 51.16
C GLU A 69 42.94 49.49 49.63
N LYS A 70 43.36 50.56 48.92
CA LYS A 70 43.43 50.51 47.45
C LYS A 70 44.36 49.41 46.93
N ARG A 71 45.51 49.12 47.57
CA ARG A 71 46.38 48.00 47.19
C ARG A 71 45.74 46.62 47.39
N GLN A 72 44.73 46.51 48.25
CA GLN A 72 43.99 45.27 48.50
C GLN A 72 42.82 45.12 47.50
N GLU A 73 42.21 46.23 47.09
CA GLU A 73 41.26 46.29 45.96
C GLU A 73 41.97 46.02 44.63
N ASP A 74 43.08 46.72 44.33
CA ASP A 74 43.91 46.51 43.13
C ASP A 74 44.33 45.03 43.01
N LYS A 75 44.66 44.37 44.13
CA LYS A 75 44.97 42.92 44.16
C LYS A 75 43.74 42.03 43.91
N LYS A 76 42.57 42.36 44.45
CA LYS A 76 41.32 41.64 44.14
C LYS A 76 40.94 41.80 42.67
N LEU A 77 41.06 43.02 42.12
CA LEU A 77 40.80 43.31 40.72
C LEU A 77 41.77 42.56 39.80
N PHE A 78 43.06 42.51 40.13
CA PHE A 78 44.05 41.74 39.37
C PHE A 78 43.81 40.22 39.45
N ALA A 79 43.46 39.69 40.62
CA ALA A 79 43.06 38.29 40.75
C ALA A 79 41.76 37.98 39.97
N MET A 80 40.78 38.88 39.97
CA MET A 80 39.56 38.75 39.18
C MET A 80 39.84 38.84 37.68
N MET A 81 40.76 39.70 37.24
CA MET A 81 41.23 39.74 35.84
C MET A 81 41.96 38.45 35.44
N ILE A 82 42.75 37.85 36.33
CA ILE A 82 43.36 36.52 36.08
C ILE A 82 42.27 35.45 35.99
N ILE A 83 41.28 35.45 36.88
CA ILE A 83 40.16 34.48 36.82
C ILE A 83 39.33 34.67 35.54
N VAL A 84 39.05 35.91 35.12
CA VAL A 84 38.36 36.20 33.85
C VAL A 84 39.23 35.86 32.64
N ALA A 85 40.55 36.04 32.70
CA ALA A 85 41.46 35.63 31.64
C ALA A 85 41.62 34.10 31.56
N VAL A 86 41.57 33.38 32.69
CA VAL A 86 41.61 31.91 32.74
C VAL A 86 40.26 31.32 32.33
N LEU A 87 39.14 31.88 32.78
CA LEU A 87 37.80 31.50 32.30
C LEU A 87 37.62 31.87 30.82
N GLY A 88 38.19 32.98 30.37
CA GLY A 88 38.24 33.37 28.96
C GLY A 88 39.12 32.42 28.13
N ALA A 89 40.27 31.99 28.66
CA ALA A 89 41.12 31.00 28.01
C ALA A 89 40.49 29.59 28.02
N ILE A 90 39.75 29.22 29.07
CA ILE A 90 38.96 27.98 29.13
C ILE A 90 37.78 28.06 28.15
N ALA A 91 37.07 29.18 28.09
CA ALA A 91 36.01 29.42 27.11
C ALA A 91 36.55 29.41 25.68
N VAL A 92 37.72 30.01 25.42
CA VAL A 92 38.40 29.94 24.12
C VAL A 92 38.90 28.53 23.83
N CYS A 93 39.41 27.76 24.80
CA CYS A 93 39.77 26.35 24.60
C CYS A 93 38.54 25.43 24.43
N LEU A 94 37.38 25.77 25.00
CA LEU A 94 36.11 25.08 24.78
C LEU A 94 35.49 25.46 23.43
N ILE A 95 35.61 26.73 23.02
CA ILE A 95 35.24 27.19 21.68
C ILE A 95 36.17 26.55 20.65
N ILE A 96 37.48 26.44 20.89
CA ILE A 96 38.43 25.74 20.02
C ILE A 96 38.18 24.22 20.02
N LYS A 97 37.77 23.61 21.14
CA LYS A 97 37.33 22.19 21.12
C LYS A 97 36.02 21.98 20.36
N ASN A 98 35.04 22.88 20.52
CA ASN A 98 33.81 22.90 19.70
C ASN A 98 34.04 23.52 18.31
N GLN A 99 35.28 23.94 18.00
CA GLN A 99 35.80 24.30 16.69
C GLN A 99 36.94 23.34 16.27
N LYS A 100 36.91 22.09 16.76
CA LYS A 100 36.78 21.00 15.79
C LYS A 100 35.43 21.19 15.10
N GLY A 101 35.38 22.13 14.17
CA GLY A 101 34.28 22.16 13.21
C GLY A 101 34.36 20.84 12.46
N THR A 102 33.25 20.14 12.36
CA THR A 102 33.03 19.30 11.19
C THR A 102 33.24 20.20 9.98
N VAL A 103 34.34 19.99 9.26
CA VAL A 103 34.45 20.51 7.90
C VAL A 103 33.33 19.81 7.16
N THR A 104 32.27 20.55 6.83
CA THR A 104 31.21 20.01 6.00
C THR A 104 31.84 19.77 4.64
N TYR A 105 31.99 18.49 4.28
CA TYR A 105 32.59 18.09 3.02
C TYR A 105 31.89 18.83 1.89
N GLN A 106 32.63 19.67 1.18
CA GLN A 106 32.14 20.43 0.04
C GLN A 106 32.84 19.91 -1.21
N TYR A 107 32.07 19.24 -2.08
CA TYR A 107 32.56 18.74 -3.36
C TYR A 107 33.18 19.85 -4.22
N CYS A 108 34.25 19.52 -4.95
CA CYS A 108 34.89 20.39 -5.91
C CYS A 108 35.03 19.68 -7.27
N GLN A 109 34.54 20.31 -8.34
CA GLN A 109 34.65 19.76 -9.69
C GLN A 109 36.09 19.81 -10.22
N GLU A 110 36.81 20.91 -9.98
CA GLU A 110 38.16 21.13 -10.52
C GLU A 110 39.23 20.22 -9.89
N TYR A 111 39.06 19.82 -8.62
CA TYR A 111 40.07 19.14 -7.81
C TYR A 111 39.45 18.09 -6.90
N VAL A 112 40.19 17.01 -6.62
CA VAL A 112 39.79 16.05 -5.58
C VAL A 112 40.14 16.60 -4.19
N MET A 113 39.18 16.53 -3.28
CA MET A 113 39.35 16.89 -1.89
C MET A 113 40.01 15.74 -1.12
N THR A 114 40.90 16.05 -0.19
CA THR A 114 41.64 15.04 0.61
C THR A 114 40.70 14.11 1.39
N GLU A 115 39.48 14.58 1.70
CA GLU A 115 38.42 13.83 2.38
C GLU A 115 37.72 12.78 1.49
N GLU A 116 37.90 12.81 0.16
CA GLU A 116 37.40 11.77 -0.76
C GLU A 116 38.27 10.51 -0.74
N LEU A 117 39.59 10.68 -0.54
CA LEU A 117 40.57 9.59 -0.62
C LEU A 117 40.26 8.36 0.27
N PRO A 118 39.82 8.49 1.54
CA PRO A 118 39.62 7.31 2.38
C PRO A 118 38.55 6.36 1.84
N TYR A 119 37.52 6.89 1.17
CA TYR A 119 36.43 6.12 0.56
C TYR A 119 36.87 5.51 -0.77
N LEU A 120 37.56 6.30 -1.61
CA LEU A 120 38.13 5.85 -2.87
C LEU A 120 39.17 4.73 -2.66
N MET A 121 39.89 4.71 -1.54
CA MET A 121 40.96 3.73 -1.26
C MET A 121 40.51 2.54 -0.38
N ASP A 122 39.23 2.46 0.03
CA ASP A 122 38.66 1.43 0.93
C ASP A 122 38.61 0.00 0.34
N PHE A 123 39.09 -0.20 -0.89
CA PHE A 123 39.29 -1.52 -1.52
C PHE A 123 40.72 -2.06 -1.37
N CYS A 124 41.67 -1.21 -0.96
CA CYS A 124 43.07 -1.59 -0.74
C CYS A 124 43.26 -2.26 0.64
N TYR A 125 44.52 -2.54 1.01
CA TYR A 125 44.92 -3.19 2.28
C TYR A 125 44.48 -2.50 3.59
N TYR A 126 43.79 -1.37 3.52
CA TYR A 126 43.37 -0.56 4.68
C TYR A 126 41.92 -0.09 4.48
N SER A 127 41.15 -0.12 5.56
CA SER A 127 39.82 0.47 5.60
C SER A 127 39.85 2.00 5.53
N SER A 128 38.73 2.60 5.19
CA SER A 128 38.51 4.06 5.14
C SER A 128 38.88 4.77 6.44
N ASP A 129 38.55 4.24 7.62
CA ASP A 129 38.99 4.83 8.90
C ASP A 129 40.52 4.73 9.11
N GLU A 130 41.18 3.67 8.64
CA GLU A 130 42.65 3.54 8.70
C GLU A 130 43.36 4.47 7.71
N TRP A 131 42.83 4.60 6.48
CA TRP A 131 43.31 5.57 5.50
C TRP A 131 43.19 7.01 6.01
N LYS A 132 42.03 7.34 6.58
CA LYS A 132 41.77 8.64 7.21
C LYS A 132 42.76 8.93 8.33
N GLY A 133 43.03 7.96 9.22
CA GLY A 133 44.07 8.06 10.24
C GLY A 133 45.45 8.36 9.66
N LYS A 134 45.90 7.58 8.66
CA LYS A 134 47.18 7.78 7.98
C LYS A 134 47.30 9.17 7.33
N ILE A 135 46.24 9.65 6.69
CA ILE A 135 46.18 10.96 6.01
C ILE A 135 46.19 12.12 7.04
N GLU A 136 45.53 11.96 8.19
CA GLU A 136 45.57 12.94 9.29
C GLU A 136 46.97 13.05 9.94
N GLU A 137 47.75 11.95 10.01
CA GLU A 137 49.10 11.96 10.59
C GLU A 137 50.11 12.79 9.77
N GLU A 138 50.09 12.65 8.44
CA GLU A 138 50.97 13.33 7.48
C GLU A 138 50.64 14.83 7.32
N LYS A 139 49.43 15.25 7.71
CA LYS A 139 48.96 16.66 7.68
C LYS A 139 49.01 17.28 6.28
N PHE A 140 48.48 16.55 5.30
CA PHE A 140 48.25 17.07 3.95
C PHE A 140 47.26 18.26 3.95
N GLY A 141 47.21 18.98 2.84
CA GLY A 141 46.23 20.05 2.62
C GLY A 141 44.82 19.51 2.37
N GLY A 142 43.85 20.41 2.17
CA GLY A 142 42.46 20.03 1.90
C GLY A 142 42.19 19.46 0.49
N THR A 143 43.16 19.55 -0.43
CA THR A 143 43.06 19.02 -1.81
C THR A 143 44.22 18.08 -2.13
N VAL A 144 43.99 17.17 -3.08
CA VAL A 144 44.99 16.21 -3.54
C VAL A 144 46.12 16.91 -4.29
N THR A 145 47.36 16.55 -3.97
CA THR A 145 48.58 17.14 -4.54
C THR A 145 49.52 16.06 -5.05
N ILE A 146 50.44 16.42 -5.94
CA ILE A 146 51.44 15.48 -6.49
C ILE A 146 52.24 14.79 -5.37
N GLN A 147 52.54 15.48 -4.27
CA GLN A 147 53.16 14.90 -3.08
C GLN A 147 52.29 13.81 -2.44
N MET A 148 50.97 14.04 -2.32
CA MET A 148 50.06 13.06 -1.74
C MET A 148 49.82 11.87 -2.68
N CYS A 149 49.77 12.08 -4.00
CA CYS A 149 49.74 10.97 -4.98
C CYS A 149 51.00 10.10 -4.87
N LYS A 150 52.21 10.70 -4.81
CA LYS A 150 53.46 9.95 -4.55
C LYS A 150 53.41 9.14 -3.26
N TRP A 151 52.85 9.71 -2.20
CA TRP A 151 52.72 9.04 -0.90
C TRP A 151 51.71 7.89 -0.94
N LEU A 152 50.54 8.08 -1.58
CA LEU A 152 49.54 7.02 -1.78
C LEU A 152 50.17 5.82 -2.51
N LEU A 153 50.85 6.07 -3.63
CA LEU A 153 51.55 5.04 -4.42
C LEU A 153 52.66 4.32 -3.64
N GLN A 154 53.25 4.96 -2.62
CA GLN A 154 54.20 4.33 -1.70
C GLN A 154 53.51 3.49 -0.62
N GLN A 155 52.32 3.90 -0.13
CA GLN A 155 51.52 3.12 0.81
C GLN A 155 50.90 1.87 0.15
N THR A 156 50.53 1.93 -1.13
CA THR A 156 49.98 0.81 -1.91
C THR A 156 51.04 -0.06 -2.58
N GLY A 157 52.30 0.40 -2.66
CA GLY A 157 53.37 -0.30 -3.37
C GLY A 157 53.36 -0.16 -4.90
N THR A 158 52.48 0.68 -5.46
CA THR A 158 52.31 0.85 -6.92
C THR A 158 53.19 1.95 -7.55
N ALA A 159 54.10 2.56 -6.77
CA ALA A 159 54.94 3.70 -7.19
C ALA A 159 55.92 3.45 -8.36
N GLU A 160 56.21 2.20 -8.74
CA GLU A 160 57.02 1.87 -9.92
C GLU A 160 56.18 1.62 -11.19
N TYR A 161 54.84 1.58 -11.06
CA TYR A 161 53.91 1.14 -12.10
C TYR A 161 52.93 2.24 -12.56
N VAL A 162 52.57 3.17 -11.68
CA VAL A 162 51.61 4.26 -11.98
C VAL A 162 52.33 5.53 -12.42
N VAL A 163 51.92 6.08 -13.56
CA VAL A 163 52.41 7.37 -14.07
C VAL A 163 51.70 8.52 -13.38
N LEU A 164 52.47 9.46 -12.83
CA LEU A 164 51.99 10.69 -12.20
C LEU A 164 52.07 11.89 -13.16
N PRO A 165 51.19 12.90 -13.01
CA PRO A 165 51.26 14.14 -13.77
C PRO A 165 52.54 14.95 -13.47
N GLU A 166 53.03 15.68 -14.48
CA GLU A 166 54.22 16.53 -14.33
C GLU A 166 53.91 17.80 -13.52
N GLY A 167 54.70 18.06 -12.49
CA GLY A 167 54.56 19.30 -11.72
C GLY A 167 55.43 19.38 -10.47
N LYS A 168 55.14 20.38 -9.64
CA LYS A 168 55.79 20.57 -8.33
C LYS A 168 55.06 19.77 -7.27
N GLU A 169 55.76 19.26 -6.27
CA GLU A 169 55.16 18.34 -5.28
C GLU A 169 53.96 18.95 -4.54
N LYS A 170 53.99 20.26 -4.25
CA LYS A 170 52.88 21.00 -3.61
C LYS A 170 51.82 21.54 -4.58
N GLN A 171 51.85 21.13 -5.84
CA GLN A 171 50.83 21.46 -6.85
C GLN A 171 49.61 20.57 -6.61
N THR A 172 48.43 21.19 -6.53
CA THR A 172 47.15 20.47 -6.53
C THR A 172 46.96 19.81 -7.89
N VAL A 173 46.49 18.56 -7.86
CA VAL A 173 46.21 17.74 -9.05
C VAL A 173 44.74 17.96 -9.42
N THR A 174 44.46 18.23 -10.69
CA THR A 174 43.08 18.37 -11.20
C THR A 174 42.31 17.06 -11.05
N ARG A 175 40.96 17.11 -11.05
CA ARG A 175 40.15 15.89 -10.96
C ARG A 175 40.47 14.92 -12.11
N ASP A 176 40.65 15.40 -13.33
CA ASP A 176 40.98 14.57 -14.49
C ASP A 176 42.36 13.90 -14.36
N GLU A 177 43.39 14.65 -13.95
CA GLU A 177 44.74 14.10 -13.68
C GLU A 177 44.71 13.09 -12.52
N PHE A 178 43.87 13.31 -11.50
CA PHE A 178 43.72 12.36 -10.40
C PHE A 178 42.98 11.10 -10.82
N ASN A 179 41.89 11.22 -11.59
CA ASN A 179 41.14 10.08 -12.12
C ASN A 179 42.08 9.18 -12.96
N GLN A 180 42.95 9.77 -13.79
CA GLN A 180 43.97 9.02 -14.54
C GLN A 180 44.97 8.28 -13.63
N VAL A 181 45.36 8.86 -12.50
CA VAL A 181 46.22 8.19 -11.50
C VAL A 181 45.46 7.08 -10.77
N TYR A 182 44.18 7.31 -10.42
CA TYR A 182 43.35 6.38 -9.67
C TYR A 182 42.90 5.17 -10.52
N ASP A 183 42.57 5.37 -11.80
CA ASP A 183 42.28 4.30 -12.74
C ASP A 183 43.47 3.33 -12.88
N GLN A 184 44.69 3.87 -12.98
CA GLN A 184 45.93 3.07 -12.98
C GLN A 184 46.17 2.34 -11.65
N ILE A 185 45.62 2.81 -10.52
CA ILE A 185 45.70 2.10 -9.23
C ILE A 185 44.65 0.96 -9.20
N LEU A 186 43.44 1.19 -9.72
CA LEU A 186 42.40 0.18 -9.87
C LEU A 186 42.89 -0.98 -10.75
N ASP A 187 43.43 -0.69 -11.94
CA ASP A 187 43.99 -1.68 -12.88
C ASP A 187 45.09 -2.59 -12.27
N LEU A 188 45.74 -2.14 -11.18
CA LEU A 188 46.82 -2.86 -10.51
C LEU A 188 46.42 -3.58 -9.22
N LEU A 189 45.33 -3.15 -8.55
CA LEU A 189 44.99 -3.60 -7.19
C LEU A 189 43.58 -4.16 -7.05
N ASP A 190 42.64 -3.78 -7.92
CA ASP A 190 41.30 -4.36 -7.97
C ASP A 190 41.26 -5.55 -8.94
N GLU A 191 41.95 -6.64 -8.56
CA GLU A 191 42.03 -7.88 -9.37
C GLU A 191 40.65 -8.47 -9.72
N LYS A 192 39.61 -8.14 -8.95
CA LYS A 192 38.24 -8.62 -9.13
C LYS A 192 37.36 -7.68 -9.97
N ARG A 193 37.72 -6.40 -10.09
CA ARG A 193 36.90 -5.32 -10.66
C ARG A 193 35.61 -5.09 -9.85
N GLU A 194 35.74 -5.03 -8.53
CA GLU A 194 34.66 -4.64 -7.63
C GLU A 194 34.30 -3.14 -7.77
N ILE A 195 35.23 -2.31 -8.25
CA ILE A 195 35.04 -0.88 -8.57
C ILE A 195 35.03 -0.66 -10.09
N HIS A 196 34.11 0.18 -10.56
CA HIS A 196 34.11 0.69 -11.94
C HIS A 196 33.50 2.10 -12.03
N ALA A 197 33.63 2.71 -13.21
CA ALA A 197 32.90 3.91 -13.58
C ALA A 197 31.50 3.56 -14.12
N ALA A 198 30.48 4.29 -13.69
CA ALA A 198 29.10 4.14 -14.15
C ALA A 198 28.50 5.50 -14.55
N ASP A 199 27.93 5.57 -15.76
CA ASP A 199 27.19 6.74 -16.28
C ASP A 199 25.72 6.64 -15.84
N GLU A 200 25.37 7.35 -14.77
CA GLU A 200 24.09 7.21 -14.07
C GLU A 200 23.21 8.46 -14.16
N ILE A 201 21.96 8.28 -14.60
CA ILE A 201 20.94 9.33 -14.61
C ILE A 201 20.23 9.31 -13.25
N LEU A 202 20.40 10.36 -12.45
CA LEU A 202 19.75 10.48 -11.14
C LEU A 202 18.25 10.79 -11.32
N LEU A 203 17.37 9.86 -10.94
CA LEU A 203 15.92 10.05 -11.03
C LEU A 203 15.41 10.84 -9.82
N LYS A 204 15.78 10.41 -8.61
CA LYS A 204 15.44 11.07 -7.33
C LYS A 204 16.46 10.73 -6.24
N GLN A 205 16.52 11.56 -5.20
CA GLN A 205 17.37 11.32 -4.03
C GLN A 205 16.51 11.30 -2.76
N GLU A 206 16.61 10.21 -2.00
CA GLU A 206 15.87 9.99 -0.76
C GLU A 206 16.87 9.81 0.39
N GLY A 207 17.32 10.94 0.95
CA GLY A 207 18.36 10.97 1.97
C GLY A 207 19.73 10.55 1.41
N GLN A 208 20.19 9.37 1.81
CA GLN A 208 21.43 8.75 1.30
C GLN A 208 21.19 7.87 0.05
N ASN A 209 19.94 7.57 -0.28
CA ASN A 209 19.61 6.72 -1.43
C ASN A 209 19.57 7.56 -2.71
N PHE A 210 20.42 7.21 -3.67
CA PHE A 210 20.47 7.76 -5.02
C PHE A 210 19.76 6.79 -5.95
N ILE A 211 18.53 7.12 -6.35
CA ILE A 211 17.69 6.27 -7.18
C ILE A 211 17.92 6.69 -8.63
N THR A 212 18.55 5.82 -9.42
CA THR A 212 18.98 6.11 -10.80
C THR A 212 18.16 5.32 -11.83
N ALA A 213 18.42 5.57 -13.11
CA ALA A 213 17.78 4.84 -14.20
C ALA A 213 18.09 3.32 -14.21
N ASN A 214 19.24 2.91 -13.65
CA ASN A 214 19.71 1.53 -13.65
C ASN A 214 19.41 0.80 -12.33
N GLN A 215 19.67 1.43 -11.18
CA GLN A 215 19.46 0.83 -9.85
C GLN A 215 19.36 1.89 -8.73
N THR A 216 19.24 1.46 -7.48
CA THR A 216 19.42 2.36 -6.33
C THR A 216 20.82 2.18 -5.77
N TYR A 217 21.52 3.30 -5.51
CA TYR A 217 22.81 3.33 -4.84
C TYR A 217 22.71 3.97 -3.45
N ILE A 218 23.53 3.49 -2.52
CA ILE A 218 23.77 4.12 -1.23
C ILE A 218 24.93 5.12 -1.39
N CYS A 219 24.73 6.35 -0.90
CA CYS A 219 25.78 7.36 -0.80
C CYS A 219 26.03 7.75 0.67
N GLU A 220 27.23 7.45 1.16
CA GLU A 220 27.64 7.77 2.53
C GLU A 220 28.08 9.24 2.73
N ARG A 221 28.10 10.05 1.66
CA ARG A 221 28.71 11.39 1.66
C ARG A 221 27.74 12.47 1.21
N ASP A 222 28.06 13.73 1.50
CA ASP A 222 27.27 14.88 1.05
C ASP A 222 27.53 15.16 -0.44
N PHE A 223 26.60 14.71 -1.29
CA PHE A 223 26.54 15.06 -2.71
C PHE A 223 25.34 16.00 -3.01
N SER A 224 25.08 16.98 -2.14
CA SER A 224 24.02 18.00 -2.33
C SER A 224 24.19 18.90 -3.59
N PHE A 225 25.25 18.73 -4.38
CA PHE A 225 25.35 19.29 -5.72
C PHE A 225 24.49 18.55 -6.76
N ALA A 226 24.17 17.27 -6.49
CA ALA A 226 23.52 16.37 -7.43
C ALA A 226 22.04 16.74 -7.59
N LYS A 227 21.52 16.61 -8.80
CA LYS A 227 20.16 17.02 -9.15
C LYS A 227 19.43 15.90 -9.89
N PRO A 228 18.14 15.67 -9.58
CA PRO A 228 17.25 14.89 -10.43
C PRO A 228 17.31 15.32 -11.89
N MET A 229 17.10 14.36 -12.80
CA MET A 229 17.09 14.51 -14.25
C MET A 229 18.43 14.99 -14.87
N LYS A 230 19.55 14.69 -14.22
CA LYS A 230 20.92 14.89 -14.73
C LYS A 230 21.70 13.58 -14.70
N SER A 231 22.64 13.41 -15.64
CA SER A 231 23.56 12.28 -15.62
C SER A 231 24.93 12.64 -15.04
N TYR A 232 25.52 11.70 -14.33
CA TYR A 232 26.80 11.82 -13.62
C TYR A 232 27.65 10.57 -13.89
N GLU A 233 28.97 10.72 -13.92
CA GLU A 233 29.88 9.58 -13.97
C GLU A 233 30.38 9.32 -12.55
N PHE A 234 29.97 8.21 -11.95
CA PHE A 234 30.31 7.83 -10.57
C PHE A 234 31.33 6.71 -10.53
N TYR A 235 32.21 6.71 -9.52
CA TYR A 235 32.92 5.51 -9.10
C TYR A 235 32.02 4.73 -8.14
N VAL A 236 31.66 3.51 -8.52
CA VAL A 236 30.72 2.64 -7.79
C VAL A 236 31.39 1.35 -7.35
N ARG A 237 31.01 0.83 -6.17
CA ARG A 237 31.43 -0.47 -5.64
C ARG A 237 30.19 -1.24 -5.16
N GLY A 238 29.74 -2.21 -5.95
CA GLY A 238 28.44 -2.85 -5.74
C GLY A 238 27.30 -1.82 -5.74
N GLU A 239 26.56 -1.73 -4.63
CA GLU A 239 25.45 -0.78 -4.44
C GLU A 239 25.91 0.58 -3.86
N THR A 240 27.22 0.81 -3.62
CA THR A 240 27.71 2.07 -3.02
C THR A 240 28.35 2.99 -4.05
N ILE A 241 27.97 4.27 -4.09
CA ILE A 241 28.77 5.31 -4.77
C ILE A 241 29.90 5.73 -3.83
N ILE A 242 31.15 5.40 -4.20
CA ILE A 242 32.35 5.72 -3.40
C ILE A 242 33.00 7.05 -3.81
N GLY A 243 32.68 7.58 -5.00
CA GLY A 243 33.19 8.87 -5.45
C GLY A 243 32.59 9.38 -6.76
N VAL A 244 32.94 10.60 -7.13
CA VAL A 244 32.47 11.28 -8.35
C VAL A 244 33.62 11.38 -9.34
N ARG A 245 33.49 10.69 -10.47
CA ARG A 245 34.48 10.70 -11.56
C ARG A 245 34.29 11.97 -12.39
N ASN A 246 33.07 12.22 -12.86
CA ASN A 246 32.69 13.41 -13.62
C ASN A 246 31.32 13.96 -13.18
N MET A 247 31.20 15.30 -13.20
CA MET A 247 29.97 16.05 -12.91
C MET A 247 28.92 15.99 -14.03
N LYS A 248 29.27 15.35 -15.15
CA LYS A 248 28.48 15.15 -16.35
C LYS A 248 28.71 13.72 -16.80
N GLY A 249 27.65 12.90 -16.88
CA GLY A 249 27.74 11.59 -17.51
C GLY A 249 28.03 11.73 -19.00
N ILE A 250 28.83 10.82 -19.56
CA ILE A 250 29.29 10.89 -20.95
C ILE A 250 28.13 10.60 -21.90
N SER A 251 27.51 9.42 -21.76
CA SER A 251 26.35 8.99 -22.56
C SER A 251 25.53 7.94 -21.82
N SER A 252 24.30 8.28 -21.44
CA SER A 252 23.37 7.40 -20.72
C SER A 252 21.95 7.51 -21.29
N ALA A 253 21.08 6.53 -21.04
CA ALA A 253 19.69 6.58 -21.50
C ALA A 253 18.73 5.86 -20.56
N ILE A 254 17.57 6.49 -20.30
CA ILE A 254 16.39 5.78 -19.79
C ILE A 254 15.75 5.08 -20.99
N LYS A 255 15.69 3.75 -20.98
CA LYS A 255 15.10 2.98 -22.07
C LYS A 255 13.65 2.60 -21.77
N ASN A 256 12.84 2.54 -22.82
CA ASN A 256 11.46 2.04 -22.81
C ASN A 256 10.50 2.81 -21.88
N ALA A 257 10.81 4.06 -21.52
CA ALA A 257 9.95 4.92 -20.70
C ALA A 257 8.70 5.37 -21.47
N TYR A 258 7.58 5.51 -20.77
CA TYR A 258 6.30 5.91 -21.38
C TYR A 258 6.05 7.43 -21.26
N LEU A 259 5.99 8.13 -22.38
CA LEU A 259 5.71 9.56 -22.46
C LEU A 259 4.21 9.83 -22.19
N LEU A 260 3.91 10.66 -21.19
CA LEU A 260 2.55 10.93 -20.73
C LEU A 260 1.95 12.20 -21.34
N GLU A 261 2.73 13.29 -21.39
CA GLU A 261 2.26 14.60 -21.85
C GLU A 261 3.44 15.54 -22.16
N GLU A 262 3.36 16.30 -23.25
CA GLU A 262 4.19 17.48 -23.51
C GLU A 262 3.35 18.75 -23.23
N SER A 263 3.83 19.60 -22.32
CA SER A 263 3.15 20.84 -21.94
C SER A 263 4.10 22.05 -22.07
N GLY A 264 4.33 22.49 -23.31
CA GLY A 264 5.05 23.73 -23.63
C GLY A 264 6.58 23.62 -23.51
N ASP A 265 7.10 23.85 -22.31
CA ASP A 265 8.52 23.75 -21.95
C ASP A 265 8.86 22.45 -21.20
N LYS A 266 7.86 21.59 -20.93
CA LYS A 266 7.98 20.38 -20.11
C LYS A 266 7.51 19.12 -20.81
N ILE A 267 8.17 18.00 -20.49
CA ILE A 267 7.64 16.65 -20.70
C ILE A 267 7.39 15.98 -19.34
N ARG A 268 6.34 15.16 -19.27
CA ARG A 268 6.10 14.19 -18.20
C ARG A 268 6.17 12.77 -18.75
N PHE A 269 6.85 11.88 -18.05
CA PHE A 269 7.02 10.48 -18.42
C PHE A 269 6.93 9.56 -17.20
N LEU A 270 6.64 8.28 -17.46
CA LEU A 270 6.51 7.20 -16.48
C LEU A 270 7.65 6.20 -16.69
N TYR A 271 8.33 5.81 -15.61
CA TYR A 271 9.42 4.84 -15.65
C TYR A 271 9.64 4.20 -14.27
N GLY A 272 9.72 2.86 -14.20
CA GLY A 272 9.92 2.14 -12.94
C GLY A 272 8.77 2.35 -11.95
N GLY A 273 7.55 2.59 -12.48
CA GLY A 273 6.35 2.89 -11.68
C GLY A 273 6.20 4.34 -11.20
N ASP A 274 7.27 5.14 -11.19
CA ASP A 274 7.24 6.55 -10.79
C ASP A 274 7.06 7.50 -11.99
N THR A 275 6.37 8.62 -11.76
CA THR A 275 6.20 9.69 -12.77
C THR A 275 7.22 10.82 -12.56
N TYR A 276 7.92 11.18 -13.63
CA TYR A 276 8.97 12.20 -13.65
C TYR A 276 8.61 13.36 -14.58
N GLU A 277 9.18 14.54 -14.30
CA GLU A 277 9.05 15.75 -15.10
C GLU A 277 10.42 16.39 -15.34
N ILE A 278 10.70 16.80 -16.58
CA ILE A 278 11.89 17.56 -16.97
C ILE A 278 11.49 18.73 -17.87
N SER A 279 12.19 19.87 -17.74
CA SER A 279 11.94 21.11 -18.49
C SER A 279 13.14 21.46 -19.38
N MET A 280 12.89 21.89 -20.61
CA MET A 280 13.91 22.32 -21.57
C MET A 280 13.42 23.49 -22.45
N GLU A 281 14.35 24.31 -22.94
CA GLU A 281 14.00 25.55 -23.67
C GLU A 281 13.37 25.31 -25.06
N GLU A 282 13.83 24.28 -25.79
CA GLU A 282 13.24 23.87 -27.07
C GLU A 282 13.22 22.34 -27.22
N TRP A 283 12.03 21.76 -27.36
CA TRP A 283 11.83 20.33 -27.65
C TRP A 283 11.83 20.05 -29.16
N GLN A 284 12.52 18.98 -29.57
CA GLN A 284 12.45 18.44 -30.94
C GLN A 284 11.11 17.73 -31.23
N THR A 285 10.36 17.40 -30.18
CA THR A 285 9.18 16.52 -30.16
C THR A 285 7.84 17.26 -30.08
N LYS A 286 7.77 18.50 -30.58
CA LYS A 286 6.55 19.34 -30.47
C LYS A 286 5.32 18.67 -31.08
N GLY A 287 4.36 18.30 -30.23
CA GLY A 287 3.11 17.64 -30.61
C GLY A 287 3.18 16.11 -30.68
N VAL A 288 4.13 15.48 -30.00
CA VAL A 288 4.23 14.01 -29.91
C VAL A 288 3.14 13.41 -29.01
N GLU A 289 2.63 12.24 -29.41
CA GLU A 289 1.55 11.53 -28.72
C GLU A 289 2.07 10.58 -27.61
N LYS A 290 1.15 10.02 -26.81
CA LYS A 290 1.46 9.13 -25.68
C LYS A 290 2.07 7.81 -26.16
N GLN A 291 3.33 7.56 -25.80
CA GLN A 291 4.13 6.53 -26.47
C GLN A 291 5.38 6.10 -25.68
N VAL A 292 5.85 4.88 -25.92
CA VAL A 292 7.13 4.36 -25.42
C VAL A 292 8.31 5.00 -26.17
N CYS A 293 9.35 5.39 -25.44
CA CYS A 293 10.52 6.07 -25.96
C CYS A 293 11.81 5.75 -25.18
N ASP A 294 12.96 6.00 -25.80
CA ASP A 294 14.25 6.09 -25.11
C ASP A 294 14.64 7.57 -24.95
N LEU A 295 14.93 7.98 -23.71
CA LEU A 295 15.36 9.33 -23.33
C LEU A 295 16.89 9.32 -23.13
N VAL A 296 17.64 10.08 -23.92
CA VAL A 296 19.11 10.00 -23.97
C VAL A 296 19.77 11.26 -23.42
N TRP A 297 20.65 11.08 -22.43
CA TRP A 297 21.52 12.10 -21.87
C TRP A 297 22.92 12.01 -22.47
N GLU A 298 23.43 13.15 -22.94
CA GLU A 298 24.83 13.34 -23.33
C GLU A 298 25.38 14.53 -22.52
N GLU A 299 26.64 14.47 -22.09
CA GLU A 299 27.28 15.60 -21.40
C GLU A 299 26.48 16.10 -20.16
N GLY A 300 25.91 15.18 -19.37
CA GLY A 300 25.11 15.50 -18.17
C GLY A 300 23.65 15.93 -18.42
N GLU A 301 23.24 16.13 -19.68
CA GLU A 301 21.97 16.78 -20.06
C GLU A 301 21.15 15.91 -21.02
N LEU A 302 19.82 15.90 -20.87
CA LEU A 302 18.92 15.26 -21.85
C LEU A 302 19.10 15.94 -23.20
N CYS A 303 19.48 15.21 -24.25
CA CYS A 303 19.76 15.77 -25.57
C CYS A 303 18.79 15.29 -26.66
N LYS A 304 18.18 14.11 -26.48
CA LYS A 304 17.40 13.42 -27.52
C LYS A 304 16.31 12.53 -26.91
N ILE A 305 15.16 12.49 -27.57
CA ILE A 305 14.08 11.52 -27.34
C ILE A 305 13.96 10.64 -28.58
N GLN A 306 13.80 9.33 -28.41
CA GLN A 306 13.68 8.37 -29.51
C GLN A 306 12.37 7.59 -29.36
N LEU A 307 11.39 7.88 -30.20
CA LEU A 307 10.07 7.23 -30.15
C LEU A 307 10.12 5.83 -30.77
N LYS A 308 9.39 4.88 -30.20
CA LYS A 308 9.26 3.52 -30.74
C LYS A 308 7.86 3.36 -31.32
N GLU A 309 7.73 3.59 -32.62
CA GLU A 309 6.44 3.70 -33.35
C GLU A 309 5.88 2.34 -33.81
N GLU A 310 6.73 1.35 -34.04
CA GLU A 310 6.29 0.04 -34.53
C GLU A 310 5.58 -0.75 -33.42
N ARG A 311 4.38 -1.25 -33.73
CA ARG A 311 3.58 -2.07 -32.82
C ARG A 311 3.04 -3.31 -33.55
N ILE A 312 3.00 -4.42 -32.83
CA ILE A 312 2.32 -5.65 -33.25
C ILE A 312 1.23 -6.03 -32.23
N GLN A 313 0.25 -6.83 -32.64
CA GLN A 313 -0.88 -7.28 -31.81
C GLN A 313 -1.00 -8.81 -31.87
N GLY A 314 -1.31 -9.44 -30.74
CA GLY A 314 -1.54 -10.88 -30.64
C GLY A 314 -1.67 -11.35 -29.20
N ASN A 315 -2.18 -12.57 -28.99
CA ASN A 315 -2.26 -13.14 -27.65
C ASN A 315 -0.87 -13.53 -27.12
N LEU A 316 -0.59 -13.24 -25.85
CA LEU A 316 0.61 -13.73 -25.18
C LEU A 316 0.46 -15.23 -24.92
N ILE A 317 1.40 -16.03 -25.42
CA ILE A 317 1.45 -17.48 -25.20
C ILE A 317 2.42 -17.81 -24.06
N ALA A 318 3.62 -17.22 -24.09
CA ALA A 318 4.67 -17.42 -23.09
C ALA A 318 5.67 -16.24 -23.07
N VAL A 319 6.40 -16.10 -21.98
CA VAL A 319 7.54 -15.17 -21.85
C VAL A 319 8.61 -15.79 -20.94
N ASP A 320 9.89 -15.62 -21.27
CA ASP A 320 11.04 -16.04 -20.45
C ASP A 320 12.02 -14.88 -20.23
N ASP A 321 13.24 -15.14 -19.75
CA ASP A 321 14.28 -14.12 -19.51
C ASP A 321 14.79 -13.42 -20.78
N SER A 322 14.49 -13.96 -21.97
CA SER A 322 15.09 -13.58 -23.26
C SER A 322 14.12 -13.54 -24.45
N ARG A 323 13.02 -14.30 -24.38
CA ARG A 323 12.01 -14.46 -25.45
C ARG A 323 10.63 -14.06 -24.98
N ILE A 324 9.79 -13.75 -25.96
CA ILE A 324 8.35 -13.63 -25.82
C ILE A 324 7.68 -14.37 -26.99
N GLN A 325 6.66 -15.18 -26.71
CA GLN A 325 5.93 -15.96 -27.70
C GLN A 325 4.53 -15.36 -27.88
N ILE A 326 4.24 -14.92 -29.11
CA ILE A 326 3.03 -14.17 -29.46
C ILE A 326 2.27 -14.94 -30.54
N GLU A 327 0.96 -15.10 -30.38
CA GLU A 327 0.11 -15.76 -31.37
C GLU A 327 0.19 -15.05 -32.74
N GLY A 328 0.34 -15.84 -33.82
CA GLY A 328 0.51 -15.34 -35.18
C GLY A 328 1.94 -14.89 -35.54
N TYR A 329 2.80 -14.59 -34.55
CA TYR A 329 4.17 -14.12 -34.77
C TYR A 329 5.26 -15.12 -34.34
N GLY A 330 4.97 -16.01 -33.39
CA GLY A 330 5.93 -16.98 -32.85
C GLY A 330 6.84 -16.39 -31.77
N GLU A 331 8.06 -16.91 -31.65
CA GLU A 331 9.05 -16.46 -30.67
C GLU A 331 9.87 -15.26 -31.18
N ILE A 332 9.80 -14.14 -30.46
CA ILE A 332 10.57 -12.91 -30.73
C ILE A 332 11.57 -12.70 -29.57
N ASN A 333 12.70 -12.02 -29.82
CA ASN A 333 13.54 -11.52 -28.73
C ASN A 333 12.74 -10.52 -27.88
N ARG A 334 13.10 -10.33 -26.61
CA ARG A 334 12.68 -9.16 -25.84
C ARG A 334 13.84 -8.32 -25.32
N SER A 335 13.53 -7.12 -24.88
CA SER A 335 14.37 -6.30 -24.00
C SER A 335 14.60 -6.97 -22.64
N VAL A 336 15.73 -6.68 -21.99
CA VAL A 336 16.02 -7.15 -20.63
C VAL A 336 15.07 -6.48 -19.63
N ASN A 337 14.98 -5.15 -19.69
CA ASN A 337 13.90 -4.38 -19.07
C ASN A 337 12.73 -4.28 -20.07
N LEU A 338 11.71 -5.11 -19.84
CA LEU A 338 10.45 -5.16 -20.59
C LEU A 338 9.31 -4.62 -19.71
N PRO A 339 9.08 -3.30 -19.67
CA PRO A 339 7.98 -2.73 -18.90
C PRO A 339 6.61 -3.07 -19.51
N VAL A 340 5.60 -3.17 -18.65
CA VAL A 340 4.20 -3.34 -19.04
C VAL A 340 3.45 -2.06 -18.67
N TYR A 341 2.74 -1.45 -19.60
CA TYR A 341 1.99 -0.21 -19.38
C TYR A 341 0.49 -0.43 -19.55
N LYS A 342 -0.27 -0.22 -18.48
CA LYS A 342 -1.72 0.05 -18.56
C LYS A 342 -1.87 1.43 -19.19
N ILE A 343 -2.56 1.52 -20.33
CA ILE A 343 -2.80 2.81 -21.02
C ILE A 343 -4.28 3.19 -21.12
N TYR A 344 -5.19 2.32 -20.65
CA TYR A 344 -6.61 2.64 -20.45
C TYR A 344 -6.85 3.30 -19.09
N GLY A 345 -7.73 4.30 -19.04
CA GLY A 345 -7.99 5.07 -17.81
C GLY A 345 -6.77 5.87 -17.37
N SER A 346 -6.28 5.63 -16.16
CA SER A 346 -5.00 6.11 -15.65
C SER A 346 -3.83 5.33 -16.26
N VAL A 347 -2.80 6.04 -16.75
CA VAL A 347 -1.60 5.38 -17.28
C VAL A 347 -0.69 4.96 -16.13
N GLU A 348 -0.39 3.66 -16.06
CA GLU A 348 0.33 3.03 -14.94
C GLU A 348 1.30 1.97 -15.45
N GLU A 349 2.43 1.78 -14.76
CA GLU A 349 3.34 0.67 -15.00
C GLU A 349 2.85 -0.56 -14.21
N LYS A 350 3.02 -1.75 -14.79
CA LYS A 350 2.51 -3.03 -14.32
C LYS A 350 3.58 -4.11 -14.41
N ASN A 351 3.37 -5.19 -13.69
CA ASN A 351 4.23 -6.36 -13.71
C ASN A 351 3.80 -7.32 -14.84
N LEU A 352 4.71 -8.19 -15.27
CA LEU A 352 4.40 -9.28 -16.19
C LEU A 352 3.35 -10.26 -15.62
N SER A 353 3.23 -10.36 -14.28
CA SER A 353 2.16 -11.11 -13.59
C SER A 353 0.76 -10.55 -13.79
N ASP A 354 0.65 -9.27 -14.14
CA ASP A 354 -0.62 -8.54 -14.18
C ASP A 354 -1.31 -8.69 -15.55
N ILE A 355 -0.67 -9.41 -16.49
CA ILE A 355 -1.17 -9.73 -17.82
C ILE A 355 -2.05 -10.99 -17.73
N VAL A 356 -3.37 -10.82 -17.82
CA VAL A 356 -4.31 -11.94 -17.86
C VAL A 356 -4.24 -12.61 -19.24
N ILE A 357 -3.57 -13.76 -19.29
CA ILE A 357 -3.33 -14.55 -20.51
C ILE A 357 -4.65 -14.82 -21.26
N ALA A 358 -4.59 -14.70 -22.59
CA ALA A 358 -5.67 -14.91 -23.56
C ALA A 358 -6.95 -14.05 -23.42
N ASN A 359 -7.08 -13.18 -22.41
CA ASN A 359 -8.28 -12.35 -22.19
C ASN A 359 -8.00 -10.84 -22.17
N MET A 360 -6.78 -10.43 -22.56
CA MET A 360 -6.40 -9.04 -22.76
C MET A 360 -5.95 -8.82 -24.19
N LYS A 361 -6.45 -7.76 -24.82
CA LYS A 361 -5.88 -7.26 -26.07
C LYS A 361 -4.59 -6.50 -25.74
N VAL A 362 -3.48 -7.05 -26.20
CA VAL A 362 -2.14 -6.55 -25.94
C VAL A 362 -1.53 -6.00 -27.23
N GLU A 363 -0.94 -4.82 -27.14
CA GLU A 363 0.00 -4.30 -28.14
C GLU A 363 1.43 -4.47 -27.63
N TYR A 364 2.33 -4.86 -28.51
CA TYR A 364 3.76 -4.98 -28.22
C TYR A 364 4.50 -3.92 -29.02
N VAL A 365 5.27 -3.07 -28.34
CA VAL A 365 6.15 -2.09 -28.99
C VAL A 365 7.40 -2.82 -29.45
N VAL A 366 7.80 -2.61 -30.71
CA VAL A 366 8.92 -3.30 -31.35
C VAL A 366 9.97 -2.28 -31.80
N ALA A 367 11.24 -2.64 -31.65
CA ALA A 367 12.39 -2.01 -32.30
C ALA A 367 13.53 -3.03 -32.40
N GLU A 368 14.49 -2.85 -33.32
CA GLU A 368 15.71 -3.69 -33.43
C GLU A 368 15.46 -5.22 -33.27
N ASP A 369 14.46 -5.75 -33.99
CA ASP A 369 14.03 -7.15 -33.99
C ASP A 369 13.73 -7.75 -32.59
N ARG A 370 13.26 -6.91 -31.65
CA ARG A 370 12.79 -7.32 -30.31
C ARG A 370 11.54 -6.56 -29.87
N VAL A 371 10.77 -7.19 -28.97
CA VAL A 371 9.75 -6.50 -28.19
C VAL A 371 10.43 -5.69 -27.08
N GLU A 372 10.10 -4.42 -26.99
CA GLU A 372 10.71 -3.43 -26.09
C GLU A 372 9.82 -3.08 -24.89
N ALA A 373 8.50 -3.05 -25.09
CA ALA A 373 7.49 -2.80 -24.06
C ALA A 373 6.16 -3.50 -24.40
N ILE A 374 5.36 -3.79 -23.38
CA ILE A 374 3.99 -4.33 -23.51
C ILE A 374 2.99 -3.22 -23.16
N LEU A 375 1.93 -3.07 -23.96
CA LEU A 375 0.84 -2.10 -23.75
C LEU A 375 -0.49 -2.83 -23.57
N LEU A 376 -1.15 -2.58 -22.44
CA LEU A 376 -2.50 -3.04 -22.13
C LEU A 376 -3.45 -1.91 -22.57
N VAL A 377 -4.06 -2.05 -23.76
CA VAL A 377 -4.72 -0.94 -24.46
C VAL A 377 -6.19 -0.75 -24.10
N GLU A 378 -6.80 -1.79 -23.54
CA GLU A 378 -8.16 -1.83 -22.98
C GLU A 378 -8.14 -2.75 -21.75
N PRO A 379 -9.07 -2.62 -20.80
CA PRO A 379 -9.19 -3.58 -19.71
C PRO A 379 -9.40 -4.98 -20.27
N ALA A 380 -9.05 -6.01 -19.48
CA ALA A 380 -9.35 -7.38 -19.83
C ALA A 380 -10.85 -7.51 -20.16
N GLN A 381 -11.20 -7.87 -21.40
CA GLN A 381 -12.59 -8.08 -21.79
C GLN A 381 -13.04 -9.46 -21.31
N ILE A 382 -13.15 -9.55 -19.97
CA ILE A 382 -13.65 -10.70 -19.22
C ILE A 382 -15.16 -10.85 -19.52
N SER A 383 -15.44 -11.34 -20.73
CA SER A 383 -16.78 -11.66 -21.22
C SER A 383 -17.19 -13.10 -20.88
N ARG A 384 -16.19 -13.95 -20.57
CA ARG A 384 -16.33 -15.36 -20.20
C ARG A 384 -15.78 -15.60 -18.81
N ILE A 385 -16.51 -16.40 -18.02
CA ILE A 385 -16.12 -16.85 -16.69
C ILE A 385 -15.84 -18.36 -16.70
N ARG A 386 -14.91 -18.79 -15.83
CA ARG A 386 -14.56 -20.20 -15.60
C ARG A 386 -14.87 -20.53 -14.14
N VAL A 387 -15.88 -21.38 -13.92
CA VAL A 387 -16.45 -21.71 -12.60
C VAL A 387 -16.04 -23.13 -12.21
N LEU A 388 -15.40 -23.29 -11.06
CA LEU A 388 -15.10 -24.58 -10.44
C LEU A 388 -16.38 -25.22 -9.87
N LEU A 389 -16.69 -26.45 -10.26
CA LEU A 389 -17.87 -27.18 -9.79
C LEU A 389 -17.48 -28.17 -8.68
N LEU A 390 -17.61 -27.76 -7.42
CA LEU A 390 -17.11 -28.46 -6.24
C LEU A 390 -17.73 -29.85 -6.04
N GLY A 391 -16.90 -30.77 -5.55
CA GLY A 391 -17.27 -32.16 -5.27
C GLY A 391 -18.30 -32.34 -4.16
N GLU A 392 -18.68 -33.60 -3.93
CA GLU A 392 -19.79 -33.97 -3.03
C GLU A 392 -19.49 -33.63 -1.55
N ASP A 393 -18.21 -33.44 -1.22
CA ASP A 393 -17.69 -32.98 0.07
C ASP A 393 -17.29 -31.49 0.10
N SER A 394 -17.67 -30.72 -0.93
CA SER A 394 -17.27 -29.33 -1.18
C SER A 394 -15.77 -29.11 -1.43
N SER A 395 -15.01 -30.16 -1.76
CA SER A 395 -13.61 -30.04 -2.20
C SER A 395 -13.49 -29.72 -3.70
N PRO A 396 -12.34 -29.25 -4.20
CA PRO A 396 -12.11 -29.02 -5.64
C PRO A 396 -12.01 -30.31 -6.49
N TYR A 397 -12.14 -31.49 -5.88
CA TYR A 397 -11.93 -32.79 -6.51
C TYR A 397 -13.13 -33.72 -6.32
N ARG A 398 -13.54 -34.40 -7.39
CA ARG A 398 -14.48 -35.53 -7.34
C ARG A 398 -13.73 -36.84 -7.48
N ARG A 399 -14.24 -37.91 -6.86
CA ARG A 399 -13.69 -39.26 -7.03
C ARG A 399 -14.03 -39.84 -8.40
N GLU A 400 -15.20 -39.47 -8.91
CA GLU A 400 -15.76 -39.92 -10.17
C GLU A 400 -16.33 -38.72 -10.92
N ALA A 401 -16.37 -38.79 -12.24
CA ALA A 401 -17.05 -37.82 -13.09
C ALA A 401 -17.70 -38.56 -14.26
N ALA A 402 -19.01 -38.38 -14.42
CA ALA A 402 -19.74 -38.80 -15.60
C ALA A 402 -20.61 -37.64 -16.09
N LEU A 403 -20.58 -37.41 -17.41
CA LEU A 403 -21.22 -36.27 -18.06
C LEU A 403 -22.10 -36.74 -19.21
N THR A 404 -23.17 -35.98 -19.47
CA THR A 404 -24.04 -36.12 -20.63
C THR A 404 -24.62 -34.76 -21.03
N CYS A 405 -25.17 -34.59 -22.24
CA CYS A 405 -25.67 -33.32 -22.76
C CYS A 405 -27.10 -33.43 -23.31
N SER A 406 -27.90 -32.37 -23.19
CA SER A 406 -29.26 -32.28 -23.78
C SER A 406 -29.28 -32.17 -25.30
N THR A 407 -28.14 -31.93 -25.94
CA THR A 407 -27.95 -31.85 -27.40
C THR A 407 -26.85 -32.83 -27.81
N PRO A 408 -26.64 -33.10 -29.11
CA PRO A 408 -25.35 -33.60 -29.57
C PRO A 408 -24.21 -32.70 -29.07
N TYR A 409 -23.04 -33.28 -28.86
CA TYR A 409 -21.89 -32.55 -28.32
C TYR A 409 -20.56 -33.15 -28.80
N THR A 410 -19.50 -32.40 -28.63
CA THR A 410 -18.14 -32.73 -29.05
C THR A 410 -17.26 -32.92 -27.83
N VAL A 411 -16.43 -33.96 -27.87
CA VAL A 411 -15.38 -34.26 -26.89
C VAL A 411 -14.03 -33.97 -27.54
N ASP A 412 -13.36 -32.95 -27.04
CA ASP A 412 -12.07 -32.47 -27.51
C ASP A 412 -10.95 -33.04 -26.62
N TYR A 413 -10.15 -33.94 -27.19
CA TYR A 413 -8.91 -34.46 -26.60
C TYR A 413 -7.70 -33.71 -27.19
N HIS A 414 -6.53 -33.80 -26.56
CA HIS A 414 -5.30 -33.15 -27.05
C HIS A 414 -4.87 -33.56 -28.48
N ASP A 415 -5.23 -34.77 -28.93
CA ASP A 415 -4.81 -35.34 -30.22
C ASP A 415 -5.94 -35.52 -31.25
N ARG A 416 -7.21 -35.49 -30.81
CA ARG A 416 -8.38 -35.80 -31.65
C ARG A 416 -9.67 -35.21 -31.10
N GLN A 417 -10.67 -35.17 -31.96
CA GLN A 417 -12.02 -34.70 -31.65
C GLN A 417 -13.03 -35.81 -31.93
N GLU A 418 -13.97 -36.05 -31.03
CA GLU A 418 -15.02 -37.06 -31.18
C GLU A 418 -16.41 -36.48 -30.93
N VAL A 419 -17.35 -36.68 -31.86
CA VAL A 419 -18.76 -36.31 -31.66
C VAL A 419 -19.48 -37.37 -30.82
N ARG A 420 -20.46 -36.94 -30.04
CA ARG A 420 -21.38 -37.74 -29.23
C ARG A 420 -22.82 -37.29 -29.54
N GLU A 421 -23.71 -38.27 -29.63
CA GLU A 421 -25.15 -38.02 -29.76
C GLU A 421 -25.74 -37.40 -28.49
N GLN A 422 -26.94 -36.83 -28.59
CA GLN A 422 -27.71 -36.36 -27.44
C GLN A 422 -27.85 -37.48 -26.38
N ASP A 423 -27.80 -37.08 -25.10
CA ASP A 423 -27.95 -37.93 -23.92
C ASP A 423 -26.93 -39.09 -23.81
N ALA A 424 -25.94 -39.17 -24.70
CA ALA A 424 -24.82 -40.09 -24.57
C ALA A 424 -23.96 -39.76 -23.34
N VAL A 425 -23.63 -40.76 -22.53
CA VAL A 425 -22.81 -40.62 -21.31
C VAL A 425 -21.33 -40.84 -21.62
N VAL A 426 -20.46 -40.02 -21.02
CA VAL A 426 -19.00 -40.20 -21.03
C VAL A 426 -18.44 -40.13 -19.60
N LYS A 427 -17.43 -40.95 -19.30
CA LYS A 427 -16.91 -41.15 -17.94
C LYS A 427 -15.42 -40.82 -17.84
N GLY A 428 -15.02 -40.11 -16.78
CA GLY A 428 -13.62 -39.71 -16.58
C GLY A 428 -12.61 -40.86 -16.65
N GLU A 429 -12.94 -42.03 -16.10
CA GLU A 429 -12.07 -43.22 -16.16
C GLU A 429 -11.85 -43.73 -17.58
N GLU A 430 -12.89 -43.73 -18.42
CA GLU A 430 -12.83 -44.13 -19.83
C GLU A 430 -12.14 -43.06 -20.69
N LEU A 431 -12.31 -41.78 -20.34
CA LEU A 431 -11.76 -40.64 -21.08
C LEU A 431 -10.25 -40.47 -20.88
N PHE A 432 -9.72 -40.77 -19.69
CA PHE A 432 -8.30 -40.67 -19.34
C PHE A 432 -7.56 -42.02 -19.33
N SER A 433 -8.16 -43.08 -19.91
CA SER A 433 -7.61 -44.44 -19.83
C SER A 433 -6.27 -44.59 -20.59
N GLY A 434 -5.15 -44.46 -19.86
CA GLY A 434 -3.78 -44.60 -20.40
C GLY A 434 -2.95 -43.31 -20.42
N THR A 435 -3.48 -42.20 -19.89
CA THR A 435 -2.78 -40.90 -19.84
C THR A 435 -2.82 -40.31 -18.43
N GLU A 436 -1.65 -40.03 -17.83
CA GLU A 436 -1.55 -39.27 -16.59
C GLU A 436 -1.43 -37.77 -16.91
N GLY A 437 -2.35 -36.97 -16.35
CA GLY A 437 -2.46 -35.53 -16.61
C GLY A 437 -3.15 -35.16 -17.92
N GLY A 438 -3.56 -33.89 -18.03
CA GLY A 438 -4.26 -33.32 -19.18
C GLY A 438 -5.66 -32.82 -18.85
N SER A 439 -6.29 -32.20 -19.85
CA SER A 439 -7.67 -31.74 -19.81
C SER A 439 -8.45 -32.25 -21.03
N ILE A 440 -9.75 -32.46 -20.84
CA ILE A 440 -10.68 -32.83 -21.92
C ILE A 440 -11.83 -31.83 -21.90
N ARG A 441 -12.11 -31.22 -23.06
CA ARG A 441 -13.10 -30.17 -23.22
C ARG A 441 -14.37 -30.73 -23.87
N PHE A 442 -15.53 -30.25 -23.44
CA PHE A 442 -16.84 -30.67 -23.92
C PHE A 442 -17.61 -29.47 -24.44
N THR A 443 -17.96 -29.49 -25.72
CA THR A 443 -18.59 -28.36 -26.42
C THR A 443 -19.96 -28.81 -26.95
N PRO A 444 -21.08 -28.14 -26.62
CA PRO A 444 -22.39 -28.52 -27.14
C PRO A 444 -22.50 -28.13 -28.63
N ALA A 445 -23.24 -28.90 -29.43
CA ALA A 445 -23.39 -28.64 -30.86
C ALA A 445 -24.41 -27.53 -31.18
N GLU A 446 -25.22 -27.12 -30.21
CA GLU A 446 -26.29 -26.11 -30.37
C GLU A 446 -26.23 -25.07 -29.23
N ASP A 447 -26.50 -23.81 -29.55
CA ASP A 447 -26.56 -22.72 -28.57
C ASP A 447 -27.68 -22.96 -27.55
N GLY A 448 -27.31 -22.99 -26.26
CA GLY A 448 -28.24 -23.34 -25.18
C GLY A 448 -28.29 -24.83 -24.82
N GLY A 449 -27.46 -25.67 -25.45
CA GLY A 449 -27.19 -27.02 -24.97
C GLY A 449 -26.66 -27.03 -23.53
N GLU A 450 -27.06 -28.03 -22.76
CA GLU A 450 -26.84 -28.11 -21.31
C GLU A 450 -26.21 -29.46 -20.95
N PHE A 451 -25.09 -29.41 -20.23
CA PHE A 451 -24.43 -30.59 -19.67
C PHE A 451 -24.97 -30.92 -18.28
N PHE A 452 -25.02 -32.20 -17.95
CA PHE A 452 -25.47 -32.72 -16.66
C PHE A 452 -24.40 -33.61 -16.06
N LEU A 453 -24.14 -33.47 -14.76
CA LEU A 453 -23.53 -34.53 -13.98
C LEU A 453 -24.50 -35.71 -13.93
N CYS A 454 -24.00 -36.92 -14.09
CA CYS A 454 -24.81 -38.13 -13.98
C CYS A 454 -24.15 -39.23 -13.14
N SER A 455 -24.92 -40.24 -12.75
CA SER A 455 -24.39 -41.46 -12.14
C SER A 455 -23.62 -42.31 -13.16
N GLN A 456 -22.98 -43.38 -12.69
CA GLN A 456 -22.31 -44.37 -13.54
C GLN A 456 -23.27 -45.13 -14.48
N GLU A 457 -24.57 -45.08 -14.18
CA GLU A 457 -25.68 -45.66 -14.95
C GLU A 457 -26.35 -44.64 -15.88
N GLY A 458 -25.97 -43.35 -15.80
CA GLY A 458 -26.49 -42.27 -16.64
C GLY A 458 -27.68 -41.48 -16.06
N GLU A 459 -28.07 -41.71 -14.79
CA GLU A 459 -29.11 -40.90 -14.15
C GLU A 459 -28.59 -39.48 -13.89
N LYS A 460 -29.30 -38.44 -14.35
CA LYS A 460 -28.88 -37.03 -14.19
C LYS A 460 -29.06 -36.58 -12.73
N ILE A 461 -27.96 -36.18 -12.09
CA ILE A 461 -27.90 -35.80 -10.66
C ILE A 461 -27.70 -34.30 -10.41
N SER A 462 -27.55 -33.48 -11.46
CA SER A 462 -27.48 -32.02 -11.38
C SER A 462 -28.56 -31.33 -12.22
N LEU A 463 -28.70 -30.02 -12.02
CA LEU A 463 -29.29 -29.13 -13.04
C LEU A 463 -28.34 -29.01 -14.25
N GLY A 464 -28.86 -28.48 -15.36
CA GLY A 464 -28.09 -28.28 -16.60
C GLY A 464 -27.08 -27.14 -16.47
N TYR A 465 -25.84 -27.38 -16.90
CA TYR A 465 -24.77 -26.38 -16.99
C TYR A 465 -24.57 -25.97 -18.45
N ARG A 466 -24.60 -24.67 -18.74
CA ARG A 466 -24.39 -24.14 -20.10
C ARG A 466 -22.93 -23.83 -20.40
N GLY A 467 -22.68 -23.61 -21.69
CA GLY A 467 -21.37 -23.29 -22.21
C GLY A 467 -20.53 -24.54 -22.42
N VAL A 468 -19.22 -24.38 -22.24
CA VAL A 468 -18.23 -25.45 -22.38
C VAL A 468 -17.97 -26.05 -21.00
N LEU A 469 -17.81 -27.36 -20.89
CA LEU A 469 -17.21 -27.98 -19.70
C LEU A 469 -15.76 -28.39 -19.98
N GLU A 470 -14.94 -28.42 -18.94
CA GLU A 470 -13.58 -28.97 -18.98
C GLU A 470 -13.34 -29.87 -17.77
N LEU A 471 -12.95 -31.12 -18.04
CA LEU A 471 -12.60 -32.10 -17.04
C LEU A 471 -11.07 -32.25 -16.99
N TYR A 472 -10.50 -32.11 -15.80
CA TYR A 472 -9.07 -32.23 -15.52
C TYR A 472 -8.82 -33.44 -14.62
N ARG A 473 -7.68 -34.13 -14.81
CA ARG A 473 -7.27 -35.27 -13.99
C ARG A 473 -6.04 -34.93 -13.14
N TYR A 474 -6.24 -34.85 -11.83
CA TYR A 474 -5.21 -34.66 -10.80
C TYR A 474 -4.99 -35.95 -10.01
N PRO A 475 -3.89 -36.15 -9.25
CA PRO A 475 -3.70 -37.33 -8.39
C PRO A 475 -4.88 -37.56 -7.43
N GLU A 476 -5.41 -36.49 -6.85
CA GLU A 476 -6.48 -36.46 -5.85
C GLU A 476 -7.85 -36.89 -6.39
N GLY A 477 -8.11 -36.69 -7.69
CA GLY A 477 -9.43 -36.94 -8.29
C GLY A 477 -9.60 -36.27 -9.66
N TYR A 478 -10.82 -35.84 -9.95
CA TYR A 478 -11.18 -35.07 -11.13
C TYR A 478 -11.63 -33.66 -10.72
N THR A 479 -11.20 -32.64 -11.46
CA THR A 479 -11.72 -31.27 -11.31
C THR A 479 -12.55 -30.92 -12.54
N LEU A 480 -13.71 -30.32 -12.33
CA LEU A 480 -14.65 -29.96 -13.39
C LEU A 480 -14.87 -28.45 -13.39
N ILE A 481 -14.70 -27.83 -14.56
CA ILE A 481 -14.82 -26.38 -14.77
C ILE A 481 -15.90 -26.11 -15.82
N SER A 482 -16.73 -25.10 -15.59
CA SER A 482 -17.73 -24.60 -16.54
C SER A 482 -17.29 -23.25 -17.10
N GLU A 483 -17.15 -23.15 -18.43
CA GLU A 483 -16.74 -21.93 -19.14
C GLU A 483 -17.87 -21.38 -20.03
N LEU A 484 -18.40 -20.22 -19.64
CA LEU A 484 -19.62 -19.62 -20.20
C LEU A 484 -19.54 -18.09 -20.19
N SER A 485 -20.49 -17.42 -20.87
CA SER A 485 -20.58 -15.96 -20.82
C SER A 485 -20.94 -15.48 -19.39
N ILE A 486 -20.53 -14.27 -19.00
CA ILE A 486 -20.95 -13.71 -17.69
C ILE A 486 -22.47 -13.61 -17.60
N GLU A 487 -23.16 -13.20 -18.66
CA GLU A 487 -24.62 -13.08 -18.64
C GLU A 487 -25.32 -14.46 -18.54
N ASP A 488 -24.78 -15.52 -19.16
CA ASP A 488 -25.24 -16.89 -18.92
C ASP A 488 -24.97 -17.35 -17.49
N TYR A 489 -23.80 -17.05 -16.92
CA TYR A 489 -23.50 -17.38 -15.53
C TYR A 489 -24.51 -16.71 -14.58
N LEU A 490 -24.76 -15.42 -14.77
CA LEU A 490 -25.74 -14.65 -14.00
C LEU A 490 -27.16 -15.18 -14.15
N CYS A 491 -27.55 -15.69 -15.33
CA CYS A 491 -28.83 -16.37 -15.52
C CYS A 491 -29.00 -17.66 -14.67
N SER A 492 -27.91 -18.27 -14.18
CA SER A 492 -27.94 -19.39 -13.22
C SER A 492 -27.62 -18.98 -11.77
N VAL A 493 -27.08 -17.77 -11.54
CA VAL A 493 -26.86 -17.20 -10.19
C VAL A 493 -28.09 -16.47 -9.67
N VAL A 494 -28.67 -15.52 -10.42
CA VAL A 494 -29.79 -14.69 -9.97
C VAL A 494 -30.98 -15.52 -9.44
N PRO A 495 -31.51 -16.56 -10.14
CA PRO A 495 -32.58 -17.40 -9.58
C PRO A 495 -32.14 -18.24 -8.39
N SER A 496 -30.85 -18.57 -8.27
CA SER A 496 -30.30 -19.34 -7.15
C SER A 496 -30.15 -18.49 -5.89
N GLU A 497 -29.91 -17.18 -6.04
CA GLU A 497 -29.70 -16.21 -4.96
C GLU A 497 -30.98 -15.48 -4.51
N MET A 498 -31.82 -15.04 -5.46
CA MET A 498 -33.01 -14.23 -5.18
C MET A 498 -34.28 -14.86 -5.78
N PRO A 499 -35.37 -15.02 -4.99
CA PRO A 499 -36.63 -15.53 -5.52
C PRO A 499 -37.21 -14.66 -6.64
N ALA A 500 -37.63 -15.29 -7.74
CA ALA A 500 -38.26 -14.60 -8.88
C ALA A 500 -39.52 -13.78 -8.50
N THR A 501 -40.14 -14.08 -7.35
CA THR A 501 -41.28 -13.35 -6.80
C THR A 501 -40.95 -11.96 -6.25
N TYR A 502 -39.68 -11.59 -6.08
CA TYR A 502 -39.27 -10.29 -5.53
C TYR A 502 -39.42 -9.12 -6.53
N GLY A 503 -39.80 -9.40 -7.77
CA GLY A 503 -40.11 -8.40 -8.79
C GLY A 503 -38.90 -7.96 -9.60
N MET A 504 -39.17 -7.46 -10.81
CA MET A 504 -38.15 -7.18 -11.84
C MET A 504 -37.03 -6.25 -11.34
N GLU A 505 -37.37 -5.19 -10.62
CA GLU A 505 -36.40 -4.19 -10.16
C GLU A 505 -35.45 -4.72 -9.07
N ALA A 506 -35.92 -5.64 -8.21
CA ALA A 506 -35.05 -6.32 -7.24
C ALA A 506 -34.13 -7.34 -7.94
N LEU A 507 -34.65 -8.09 -8.91
CA LEU A 507 -33.86 -9.02 -9.72
C LEU A 507 -32.79 -8.31 -10.55
N LYS A 508 -33.08 -7.10 -11.07
CA LYS A 508 -32.11 -6.24 -11.75
C LYS A 508 -31.02 -5.73 -10.81
N ALA A 509 -31.40 -5.31 -9.59
CA ALA A 509 -30.41 -4.95 -8.57
C ALA A 509 -29.51 -6.15 -8.24
N GLN A 510 -30.07 -7.35 -8.04
CA GLN A 510 -29.30 -8.57 -7.83
C GLN A 510 -28.38 -8.93 -9.00
N ALA A 511 -28.83 -8.75 -10.25
CA ALA A 511 -28.02 -8.98 -11.44
C ALA A 511 -26.80 -8.03 -11.50
N VAL A 512 -27.00 -6.72 -11.28
CA VAL A 512 -25.92 -5.72 -11.27
C VAL A 512 -24.96 -5.95 -10.10
N CYS A 513 -25.45 -6.28 -8.89
CA CYS A 513 -24.59 -6.67 -7.77
C CYS A 513 -23.76 -7.91 -8.11
N ALA A 514 -24.40 -8.98 -8.57
CA ALA A 514 -23.73 -10.23 -8.91
C ALA A 514 -22.69 -10.04 -10.02
N ARG A 515 -22.98 -9.23 -11.04
CA ARG A 515 -22.02 -8.86 -12.10
C ARG A 515 -20.82 -8.11 -11.53
N SER A 516 -21.06 -7.07 -10.73
CA SER A 516 -19.98 -6.24 -10.15
C SER A 516 -19.08 -7.06 -9.21
N TYR A 517 -19.68 -7.89 -8.36
CA TYR A 517 -18.97 -8.81 -7.49
C TYR A 517 -18.08 -9.78 -8.27
N VAL A 518 -18.60 -10.41 -9.34
CA VAL A 518 -17.83 -11.42 -10.07
C VAL A 518 -16.63 -10.84 -10.81
N TYR A 519 -16.74 -9.64 -11.41
CA TYR A 519 -15.57 -8.95 -12.00
C TYR A 519 -14.42 -8.76 -10.99
N ILE A 520 -14.74 -8.44 -9.73
CA ILE A 520 -13.72 -8.31 -8.67
C ILE A 520 -13.14 -9.65 -8.25
N GLN A 521 -13.94 -10.71 -8.08
CA GLN A 521 -13.39 -12.03 -7.72
C GLN A 521 -12.51 -12.61 -8.84
N MET A 522 -12.85 -12.34 -10.10
CA MET A 522 -12.04 -12.74 -11.25
C MET A 522 -10.68 -12.02 -11.30
N GLN A 523 -10.60 -10.77 -10.84
CA GLN A 523 -9.33 -10.06 -10.64
C GLN A 523 -8.53 -10.59 -9.44
N LYS A 524 -9.20 -11.02 -8.36
CA LYS A 524 -8.55 -11.60 -7.16
C LYS A 524 -7.93 -12.98 -7.40
N GLY A 525 -8.32 -13.68 -8.46
CA GLY A 525 -7.58 -14.84 -9.00
C GLY A 525 -7.47 -16.07 -8.08
N ALA A 526 -8.32 -16.18 -7.05
CA ALA A 526 -8.14 -17.15 -5.95
C ALA A 526 -8.08 -18.63 -6.40
N TYR A 527 -8.69 -18.99 -7.54
CA TYR A 527 -8.65 -20.33 -8.12
C TYR A 527 -7.73 -20.49 -9.34
N ALA A 528 -6.86 -19.52 -9.63
CA ALA A 528 -5.89 -19.60 -10.72
C ALA A 528 -5.03 -20.90 -10.70
N PRO A 529 -4.59 -21.46 -9.55
CA PRO A 529 -3.89 -22.75 -9.51
C PRO A 529 -4.69 -23.96 -10.03
N LEU A 530 -6.02 -23.84 -10.10
CA LEU A 530 -6.94 -24.85 -10.65
C LEU A 530 -7.51 -24.42 -12.02
N GLY A 531 -7.04 -23.32 -12.62
CA GLY A 531 -7.52 -22.84 -13.92
C GLY A 531 -8.96 -22.32 -13.91
N ALA A 532 -9.50 -21.93 -12.75
CA ALA A 532 -10.82 -21.35 -12.57
C ALA A 532 -10.73 -19.96 -11.89
N HIS A 533 -11.83 -19.21 -11.89
CA HIS A 533 -11.89 -17.89 -11.25
C HIS A 533 -12.66 -17.91 -9.91
N VAL A 534 -13.80 -18.61 -9.87
CA VAL A 534 -14.72 -18.71 -8.71
C VAL A 534 -15.22 -20.15 -8.56
N ASP A 535 -15.80 -20.48 -7.41
CA ASP A 535 -16.52 -21.75 -7.18
C ASP A 535 -18.05 -21.61 -7.24
N ASP A 536 -18.78 -22.72 -7.08
CA ASP A 536 -20.25 -22.79 -7.11
C ASP A 536 -20.93 -22.79 -5.71
N SER A 537 -20.23 -22.29 -4.68
CA SER A 537 -20.66 -22.26 -3.28
C SER A 537 -21.02 -20.86 -2.76
N THR A 538 -21.59 -20.82 -1.56
CA THR A 538 -21.84 -19.59 -0.78
C THR A 538 -20.57 -18.86 -0.33
N SER A 539 -19.37 -19.35 -0.68
CA SER A 539 -18.10 -18.64 -0.50
C SER A 539 -17.90 -17.54 -1.54
N TYR A 540 -18.55 -17.69 -2.70
CA TYR A 540 -18.58 -16.72 -3.80
C TYR A 540 -20.03 -16.34 -4.10
N GLN A 541 -20.69 -17.12 -4.96
CA GLN A 541 -22.08 -16.92 -5.36
C GLN A 541 -22.76 -18.28 -5.57
N VAL A 542 -24.02 -18.36 -5.20
CA VAL A 542 -24.79 -19.61 -5.31
C VAL A 542 -25.07 -19.90 -6.80
N TYR A 543 -24.24 -20.72 -7.44
CA TYR A 543 -24.37 -21.04 -8.86
C TYR A 543 -25.18 -22.31 -9.10
N ASN A 544 -26.18 -22.22 -9.97
CA ASN A 544 -26.94 -23.34 -10.53
C ASN A 544 -27.56 -24.29 -9.50
N LYS A 545 -28.11 -23.73 -8.40
CA LYS A 545 -28.86 -24.49 -7.37
C LYS A 545 -30.38 -24.38 -7.55
N GLN A 546 -30.85 -23.39 -8.30
CA GLN A 546 -32.21 -23.32 -8.83
C GLN A 546 -32.17 -23.31 -10.37
N ALA A 547 -33.25 -23.78 -11.00
CA ALA A 547 -33.37 -23.79 -12.45
C ALA A 547 -33.51 -22.36 -13.00
N ARG A 548 -33.13 -22.15 -14.27
CA ARG A 548 -33.30 -20.84 -14.93
C ARG A 548 -34.78 -20.53 -15.13
N GLU A 549 -35.19 -19.32 -14.76
CA GLU A 549 -36.51 -18.77 -15.10
C GLU A 549 -36.38 -17.59 -16.07
N GLU A 550 -37.31 -17.48 -17.02
CA GLU A 550 -37.38 -16.38 -18.00
C GLU A 550 -37.41 -15.00 -17.32
N THR A 551 -38.11 -14.88 -16.20
CA THR A 551 -38.20 -13.67 -15.36
C THR A 551 -36.82 -13.20 -14.86
N THR A 552 -36.03 -14.13 -14.32
CA THR A 552 -34.68 -13.86 -13.79
C THR A 552 -33.65 -13.65 -14.90
N SER A 553 -33.75 -14.41 -16.00
CA SER A 553 -32.91 -14.22 -17.18
C SER A 553 -33.15 -12.86 -17.82
N ASN A 554 -34.41 -12.42 -17.94
CA ASN A 554 -34.74 -11.10 -18.49
C ASN A 554 -34.19 -9.96 -17.61
N ALA A 555 -34.17 -10.10 -16.29
CA ALA A 555 -33.54 -9.12 -15.40
C ALA A 555 -32.02 -8.99 -15.59
N VAL A 556 -31.35 -10.11 -15.90
CA VAL A 556 -29.93 -10.14 -16.28
C VAL A 556 -29.71 -9.44 -17.61
N TRP A 557 -30.45 -9.80 -18.67
CA TRP A 557 -30.30 -9.22 -20.00
C TRP A 557 -30.70 -7.74 -20.10
N ASP A 558 -31.74 -7.31 -19.38
CA ASP A 558 -32.14 -5.89 -19.25
C ASP A 558 -31.04 -5.03 -18.58
N THR A 559 -30.09 -5.65 -17.88
CA THR A 559 -28.94 -4.97 -17.23
C THR A 559 -27.59 -5.42 -17.79
N ALA A 560 -27.56 -6.06 -18.97
CA ALA A 560 -26.36 -6.69 -19.52
C ALA A 560 -25.18 -5.70 -19.57
N GLY A 561 -24.05 -6.11 -19.00
CA GLY A 561 -22.86 -5.26 -18.88
C GLY A 561 -22.93 -4.09 -17.90
N GLU A 562 -24.05 -3.81 -17.20
CA GLU A 562 -24.07 -2.78 -16.13
C GLU A 562 -23.46 -3.29 -14.82
N VAL A 563 -22.58 -2.48 -14.23
CA VAL A 563 -21.91 -2.70 -12.94
C VAL A 563 -21.96 -1.45 -12.06
N LEU A 564 -21.77 -1.64 -10.76
CA LEU A 564 -21.49 -0.56 -9.82
C LEU A 564 -20.04 -0.10 -9.99
N LYS A 565 -19.84 1.21 -10.12
CA LYS A 565 -18.52 1.85 -10.08
C LYS A 565 -18.45 2.87 -8.95
N TYR A 566 -17.36 2.90 -8.21
CA TYR A 566 -17.06 3.84 -7.14
C TYR A 566 -15.69 4.49 -7.40
N GLN A 567 -15.64 5.82 -7.40
CA GLN A 567 -14.45 6.60 -7.77
C GLN A 567 -13.84 6.25 -9.15
N GLY A 568 -14.62 5.60 -10.03
CA GLY A 568 -14.23 5.19 -11.39
C GLY A 568 -13.95 3.69 -11.55
N GLU A 569 -13.55 3.01 -10.48
CA GLU A 569 -13.27 1.56 -10.46
C GLU A 569 -14.53 0.74 -10.12
N ILE A 570 -14.55 -0.57 -10.42
CA ILE A 570 -15.69 -1.44 -10.11
C ILE A 570 -15.80 -1.65 -8.60
N ALA A 571 -17.02 -1.58 -8.06
CA ALA A 571 -17.30 -1.79 -6.63
C ALA A 571 -17.60 -3.27 -6.32
N GLU A 572 -17.03 -3.80 -5.25
CA GLU A 572 -17.28 -5.16 -4.77
C GLU A 572 -18.64 -5.27 -4.08
N ALA A 573 -19.66 -5.56 -4.88
CA ALA A 573 -21.05 -5.44 -4.49
C ALA A 573 -21.56 -6.63 -3.64
N TYR A 574 -21.15 -6.67 -2.36
CA TYR A 574 -21.66 -7.65 -1.40
C TYR A 574 -23.18 -7.59 -1.22
N TYR A 575 -23.79 -8.75 -1.02
CA TYR A 575 -25.22 -8.90 -0.72
C TYR A 575 -25.47 -10.04 0.28
N PHE A 576 -26.63 -10.00 0.96
CA PHE A 576 -27.03 -10.96 1.99
C PHE A 576 -28.56 -11.07 2.09
N SER A 577 -29.05 -12.12 2.77
CA SER A 577 -30.48 -12.45 2.73
C SER A 577 -31.38 -11.47 3.48
N THR A 578 -31.09 -11.18 4.75
CA THR A 578 -31.95 -10.37 5.62
C THR A 578 -31.13 -9.57 6.62
N SER A 579 -31.50 -8.33 6.89
CA SER A 579 -30.89 -7.47 7.90
C SER A 579 -31.58 -7.57 9.26
N SER A 580 -30.97 -6.96 10.28
CA SER A 580 -31.63 -6.67 11.56
C SER A 580 -32.50 -5.40 11.49
N GLY A 581 -32.65 -4.78 10.31
CA GLY A 581 -33.21 -3.44 10.08
C GLY A 581 -32.15 -2.37 9.78
N VAL A 582 -30.87 -2.71 9.93
CA VAL A 582 -29.71 -1.91 9.51
C VAL A 582 -28.69 -2.74 8.71
N THR A 583 -27.95 -2.10 7.79
CA THR A 583 -26.71 -2.66 7.20
C THR A 583 -25.49 -2.38 8.10
N GLY A 584 -24.39 -3.10 7.85
CA GLY A 584 -23.06 -2.79 8.37
C GLY A 584 -22.13 -2.15 7.33
N ASN A 585 -21.09 -1.46 7.80
CA ASN A 585 -20.10 -0.71 7.02
C ASN A 585 -18.82 -1.50 6.69
N GLY A 586 -18.85 -2.83 6.71
CA GLY A 586 -17.70 -3.68 6.41
C GLY A 586 -16.69 -3.87 7.56
N ASP A 587 -16.88 -3.23 8.71
CA ASP A 587 -15.98 -3.30 9.88
C ASP A 587 -15.86 -4.70 10.51
N SER A 588 -16.88 -5.54 10.38
CA SER A 588 -16.82 -6.96 10.78
C SER A 588 -15.87 -7.81 9.92
N TRP A 589 -15.45 -7.29 8.76
CA TRP A 589 -14.43 -7.82 7.86
C TRP A 589 -13.22 -6.87 7.72
N GLU A 590 -13.10 -5.85 8.59
CA GLU A 590 -12.03 -4.83 8.65
C GLU A 590 -11.89 -3.95 7.37
N LEU A 591 -12.89 -3.98 6.48
CA LEU A 591 -12.94 -3.24 5.20
C LEU A 591 -13.14 -1.73 5.35
N ASP A 592 -13.69 -1.27 6.48
CA ASP A 592 -13.96 0.15 6.76
C ASP A 592 -12.69 1.00 6.88
N SER A 593 -11.53 0.33 7.00
CA SER A 593 -10.21 0.95 7.02
C SER A 593 -9.66 1.31 5.63
N ASP A 594 -10.20 0.73 4.55
CA ASP A 594 -9.75 0.94 3.18
C ASP A 594 -10.69 1.91 2.43
N PRO A 595 -10.20 3.09 1.97
CA PRO A 595 -10.97 4.06 1.21
C PRO A 595 -11.68 3.50 -0.03
N ALA A 596 -11.20 2.41 -0.63
CA ALA A 596 -11.85 1.76 -1.76
C ALA A 596 -13.27 1.30 -1.43
N TYR A 597 -13.54 0.87 -0.19
CA TYR A 597 -14.85 0.39 0.27
C TYR A 597 -15.73 1.51 0.85
N GLY A 598 -15.37 2.79 0.65
CA GLY A 598 -16.09 3.95 1.19
C GLY A 598 -17.56 4.11 0.76
N TYR A 599 -18.06 3.25 -0.14
CA TYR A 599 -19.47 3.10 -0.54
C TYR A 599 -20.29 2.14 0.36
N LEU A 600 -19.64 1.40 1.28
CA LEU A 600 -20.30 0.49 2.22
C LEU A 600 -20.55 1.22 3.55
N ARG A 601 -21.76 1.75 3.76
CA ARG A 601 -22.12 2.46 5.00
C ARG A 601 -23.32 1.82 5.69
N SER A 602 -23.34 1.94 7.02
CA SER A 602 -24.42 1.47 7.88
C SER A 602 -25.64 2.39 7.75
N ILE A 603 -26.75 1.88 7.20
CA ILE A 603 -28.01 2.61 6.99
C ILE A 603 -29.19 1.89 7.64
N GLN A 604 -30.24 2.63 8.01
CA GLN A 604 -31.55 2.05 8.35
C GLN A 604 -32.33 1.73 7.08
N LEU A 605 -32.90 0.53 6.98
CA LEU A 605 -33.66 0.10 5.80
C LEU A 605 -35.10 0.66 5.83
N LYS A 606 -35.25 1.98 5.65
CA LYS A 606 -36.54 2.70 5.56
C LYS A 606 -36.44 3.91 4.62
N ASP A 607 -37.57 4.54 4.25
CA ASP A 607 -37.62 5.67 3.30
C ASP A 607 -36.78 6.89 3.73
N GLU A 608 -36.77 7.22 5.03
CA GLU A 608 -36.00 8.33 5.60
C GLU A 608 -35.02 7.81 6.67
N PRO A 609 -33.82 7.32 6.31
CA PRO A 609 -32.86 6.79 7.28
C PRO A 609 -32.38 7.86 8.28
N GLU A 610 -32.48 7.56 9.57
CA GLU A 610 -31.95 8.41 10.64
C GLU A 610 -30.54 7.96 11.04
N ALA A 611 -29.75 8.87 11.65
CA ALA A 611 -28.50 8.50 12.29
C ALA A 611 -28.74 7.66 13.56
N PHE A 612 -27.91 6.65 13.80
CA PHE A 612 -28.00 5.74 14.94
C PHE A 612 -26.61 5.36 15.44
N ASP A 613 -26.57 4.85 16.69
CA ASP A 613 -25.42 4.17 17.25
C ASP A 613 -25.94 2.96 18.06
N LEU A 614 -25.56 1.76 17.61
CA LEU A 614 -25.89 0.48 18.23
C LEU A 614 -24.65 -0.23 18.78
N SER A 615 -23.55 0.48 19.01
CA SER A 615 -22.30 -0.09 19.55
C SER A 615 -22.39 -0.48 21.03
N GLY A 616 -23.34 0.07 21.79
CA GLY A 616 -23.57 -0.28 23.21
C GLY A 616 -24.54 -1.44 23.41
N GLU A 617 -24.18 -2.42 24.25
CA GLU A 617 -25.01 -3.61 24.56
C GLU A 617 -26.44 -3.27 24.99
N GLU A 618 -26.64 -2.24 25.83
CA GLU A 618 -27.98 -1.83 26.28
C GLU A 618 -28.82 -1.24 25.13
N ALA A 619 -28.19 -0.45 24.25
CA ALA A 619 -28.85 0.18 23.10
C ALA A 619 -29.22 -0.85 22.03
N PHE A 620 -28.29 -1.73 21.65
CA PHE A 620 -28.57 -2.83 20.75
C PHE A 620 -29.55 -3.84 21.37
N GLY A 621 -29.45 -4.10 22.67
CA GLY A 621 -30.39 -4.93 23.41
C GLY A 621 -31.82 -4.39 23.39
N ALA A 622 -32.02 -3.09 23.56
CA ALA A 622 -33.32 -2.45 23.38
C ALA A 622 -33.81 -2.54 21.92
N TYR A 623 -32.93 -2.24 20.96
CA TYR A 623 -33.23 -2.28 19.52
C TYR A 623 -33.67 -3.67 19.05
N ILE A 624 -32.89 -4.71 19.33
CA ILE A 624 -33.14 -6.09 18.88
C ILE A 624 -34.32 -6.74 19.62
N ASN A 625 -34.73 -6.18 20.76
CA ASN A 625 -35.97 -6.59 21.44
C ASN A 625 -37.24 -5.98 20.84
N SER A 626 -37.13 -4.90 20.04
CA SER A 626 -38.28 -4.32 19.34
C SER A 626 -38.68 -5.11 18.09
N ASP A 627 -39.96 -5.07 17.73
CA ASP A 627 -40.51 -5.71 16.52
C ASP A 627 -39.95 -5.14 15.21
N GLY A 628 -39.48 -3.89 15.27
CA GLY A 628 -38.88 -3.09 14.19
C GLY A 628 -39.86 -2.62 13.11
N ASP A 629 -39.55 -1.47 12.51
CA ASP A 629 -40.15 -1.02 11.24
C ASP A 629 -39.03 -0.71 10.25
N SER A 630 -39.05 -1.41 9.12
CA SER A 630 -38.04 -1.39 8.06
C SER A 630 -38.48 -2.33 6.92
N TYR A 631 -37.87 -2.18 5.73
CA TYR A 631 -38.14 -2.99 4.55
C TYR A 631 -38.06 -4.51 4.83
N ASP A 632 -37.14 -4.95 5.68
CA ASP A 632 -36.91 -6.37 5.99
C ASP A 632 -37.86 -6.92 7.07
N SER A 633 -38.68 -6.07 7.70
CA SER A 633 -39.44 -6.41 8.92
C SER A 633 -40.45 -7.56 8.77
N PHE A 634 -40.82 -7.90 7.53
CA PHE A 634 -41.70 -9.03 7.19
C PHE A 634 -40.99 -10.39 7.19
N ALA A 635 -39.67 -10.42 7.04
CA ALA A 635 -38.91 -11.66 6.85
C ALA A 635 -38.82 -12.47 8.16
N PRO A 636 -38.98 -13.81 8.14
CA PRO A 636 -38.87 -14.65 9.35
C PRO A 636 -37.55 -14.46 10.11
N PHE A 637 -36.44 -14.26 9.39
CA PHE A 637 -35.13 -14.03 9.99
C PHE A 637 -34.92 -12.62 10.58
N TYR A 638 -35.83 -11.67 10.38
CA TYR A 638 -35.68 -10.29 10.86
C TYR A 638 -35.46 -10.20 12.39
N ARG A 639 -36.06 -11.13 13.13
CA ARG A 639 -35.76 -11.41 14.55
C ARG A 639 -35.70 -12.93 14.75
N TRP A 640 -34.82 -13.38 15.64
CA TRP A 640 -34.73 -14.77 16.05
C TRP A 640 -34.20 -14.88 17.47
N ASN A 641 -34.52 -15.99 18.13
CA ASN A 641 -34.07 -16.33 19.48
C ASN A 641 -33.52 -17.74 19.45
N ALA A 642 -32.30 -17.95 19.96
CA ALA A 642 -31.68 -19.25 20.11
C ALA A 642 -31.45 -19.60 21.58
N VAL A 643 -31.50 -20.88 21.90
CA VAL A 643 -31.09 -21.45 23.19
C VAL A 643 -29.83 -22.27 22.95
N CYS A 644 -28.74 -21.91 23.62
CA CYS A 644 -27.43 -22.52 23.44
C CYS A 644 -26.88 -23.11 24.74
N SER A 645 -26.07 -24.16 24.64
CA SER A 645 -25.41 -24.87 25.74
C SER A 645 -23.98 -25.17 25.36
N PHE A 646 -23.04 -24.86 26.26
CA PHE A 646 -21.60 -24.95 25.97
C PHE A 646 -20.81 -25.75 27.02
N GLY A 647 -21.49 -26.35 28.00
CA GLY A 647 -20.87 -27.21 29.02
C GLY A 647 -20.71 -28.67 28.61
N ASP A 648 -21.31 -29.08 27.49
CA ASP A 648 -21.28 -30.46 27.00
C ASP A 648 -19.93 -30.77 26.32
N GLU A 649 -19.27 -31.88 26.70
CA GLU A 649 -17.93 -32.25 26.19
C GLU A 649 -17.89 -32.38 24.65
N GLU A 650 -18.97 -32.84 24.03
CA GLU A 650 -19.10 -32.90 22.57
C GLU A 650 -19.11 -31.48 21.94
N VAL A 651 -19.76 -30.51 22.58
CA VAL A 651 -19.80 -29.11 22.12
C VAL A 651 -18.44 -28.44 22.30
N LEU A 652 -17.77 -28.66 23.44
CA LEU A 652 -16.42 -28.16 23.67
C LEU A 652 -15.41 -28.71 22.65
N ASN A 653 -15.54 -29.99 22.28
CA ASN A 653 -14.72 -30.59 21.21
C ASN A 653 -15.05 -30.01 19.82
N LYS A 654 -16.33 -29.77 19.49
CA LYS A 654 -16.74 -29.07 18.25
C LYS A 654 -16.15 -27.66 18.18
N ILE A 655 -16.25 -26.89 19.26
CA ILE A 655 -15.66 -25.54 19.35
C ILE A 655 -14.14 -25.62 19.16
N SER A 656 -13.45 -26.52 19.86
CA SER A 656 -11.99 -26.71 19.71
C SER A 656 -11.58 -26.97 18.24
N GLY A 657 -12.32 -27.85 17.54
CA GLY A 657 -12.11 -28.12 16.12
C GLY A 657 -12.37 -26.91 15.21
N ILE A 658 -13.44 -26.15 15.46
CA ILE A 658 -13.74 -24.90 14.74
C ILE A 658 -12.62 -23.86 14.96
N LEU A 659 -12.17 -23.67 16.20
CA LEU A 659 -11.13 -22.70 16.52
C LEU A 659 -9.79 -23.04 15.85
N ALA A 660 -9.40 -24.31 15.80
CA ALA A 660 -8.22 -24.77 15.08
C ALA A 660 -8.34 -24.51 13.55
N ALA A 661 -9.38 -25.06 12.92
CA ALA A 661 -9.59 -24.95 11.46
C ALA A 661 -9.86 -23.52 10.96
N ARG A 662 -10.19 -22.57 11.86
CA ARG A 662 -10.32 -21.15 11.55
C ARG A 662 -9.05 -20.35 11.85
N LYS A 663 -8.27 -20.70 12.87
CA LYS A 663 -6.94 -20.10 13.11
C LYS A 663 -5.99 -20.35 11.95
N GLU A 664 -6.04 -21.56 11.35
CA GLU A 664 -5.26 -21.90 10.14
C GLU A 664 -5.63 -21.05 8.91
N LYS A 665 -6.88 -20.58 8.82
CA LYS A 665 -7.39 -19.78 7.68
C LYS A 665 -7.30 -18.27 7.88
N ALA A 666 -7.23 -17.80 9.12
CA ALA A 666 -7.12 -16.38 9.47
C ALA A 666 -6.39 -16.22 10.81
N LEU A 667 -5.06 -16.08 10.75
CA LEU A 667 -4.19 -16.09 11.92
C LEU A 667 -4.58 -15.02 12.95
N ASP A 668 -4.87 -13.79 12.52
CA ASP A 668 -5.16 -12.67 13.43
C ASP A 668 -6.63 -12.57 13.88
N ALA A 669 -7.49 -13.46 13.39
CA ALA A 669 -8.92 -13.46 13.70
C ALA A 669 -9.30 -14.24 14.97
N ILE A 670 -8.36 -15.02 15.54
CA ILE A 670 -8.56 -15.80 16.77
C ILE A 670 -7.31 -15.70 17.66
N THR A 671 -7.44 -15.17 18.87
CA THR A 671 -6.35 -15.05 19.84
C THR A 671 -6.65 -15.91 21.07
N PHE A 672 -5.81 -16.91 21.35
CA PHE A 672 -5.88 -17.70 22.59
C PHE A 672 -4.94 -17.08 23.63
N LEU A 673 -5.41 -16.88 24.85
CA LEU A 673 -4.65 -16.26 25.95
C LEU A 673 -4.73 -17.14 27.20
N ASP A 674 -3.59 -17.45 27.81
CA ASP A 674 -3.50 -18.28 29.03
C ASP A 674 -3.97 -17.53 30.30
N GLU A 675 -3.96 -18.23 31.44
CA GLU A 675 -4.29 -17.69 32.77
C GLU A 675 -3.48 -16.42 33.16
N LYS A 676 -2.34 -16.17 32.52
CA LYS A 676 -1.47 -15.00 32.74
C LYS A 676 -1.63 -13.92 31.66
N GLY A 677 -2.45 -14.17 30.64
CA GLY A 677 -2.61 -13.30 29.48
C GLY A 677 -1.48 -13.40 28.44
N ALA A 678 -0.68 -14.46 28.46
CA ALA A 678 0.28 -14.75 27.39
C ALA A 678 -0.42 -15.49 26.25
N GLU A 679 0.02 -15.28 25.01
CA GLU A 679 -0.54 -16.01 23.86
C GLU A 679 -0.25 -17.51 23.92
N ALA A 680 -1.25 -18.30 23.52
CA ALA A 680 -1.20 -19.75 23.44
C ALA A 680 -1.52 -20.23 22.01
N GLU A 681 -1.08 -21.43 21.67
CA GLU A 681 -1.33 -22.04 20.35
C GLU A 681 -2.81 -22.43 20.14
N ASN A 682 -3.52 -22.79 21.21
CA ASN A 682 -4.88 -23.33 21.20
C ASN A 682 -5.45 -23.45 22.64
N VAL A 683 -6.71 -23.88 22.77
CA VAL A 683 -7.43 -24.02 24.07
C VAL A 683 -7.01 -25.22 24.95
N LYS A 684 -6.01 -26.01 24.57
CA LYS A 684 -5.68 -27.26 25.27
C LYS A 684 -5.17 -27.00 26.69
N GLY A 685 -6.01 -27.35 27.67
CA GLY A 685 -5.73 -27.16 29.09
C GLY A 685 -6.39 -25.93 29.73
N PHE A 686 -7.12 -25.12 28.95
CA PHE A 686 -7.88 -23.96 29.46
C PHE A 686 -9.02 -24.36 30.41
N GLY A 687 -9.47 -25.62 30.38
CA GLY A 687 -10.55 -26.14 31.22
C GLY A 687 -11.92 -25.98 30.58
N ASN A 688 -12.96 -25.93 31.39
CA ASN A 688 -14.34 -25.69 30.93
C ASN A 688 -14.53 -24.22 30.51
N LEU A 689 -15.50 -23.96 29.62
CA LEU A 689 -15.99 -22.60 29.36
C LEU A 689 -16.79 -22.12 30.58
N THR A 690 -16.44 -20.94 31.09
CA THR A 690 -17.05 -20.31 32.28
C THR A 690 -17.90 -19.08 31.94
N GLY A 691 -17.66 -18.43 30.80
CA GLY A 691 -18.35 -17.19 30.43
C GLY A 691 -18.26 -16.85 28.94
N MET A 692 -19.10 -15.91 28.51
CA MET A 692 -18.99 -15.23 27.21
C MET A 692 -19.32 -13.74 27.39
N ALA A 693 -18.54 -12.86 26.76
CA ALA A 693 -18.75 -11.41 26.80
C ALA A 693 -18.39 -10.74 25.47
N VAL A 694 -19.29 -9.89 24.95
CA VAL A 694 -18.99 -9.02 23.82
C VAL A 694 -18.00 -7.94 24.27
N GLN A 695 -16.88 -7.80 23.56
CA GLN A 695 -15.84 -6.80 23.84
C GLN A 695 -15.95 -5.59 22.91
N ARG A 696 -16.34 -5.80 21.65
CA ARG A 696 -16.52 -4.72 20.66
C ARG A 696 -17.69 -5.04 19.74
N ARG A 697 -18.49 -4.01 19.43
CA ARG A 697 -19.67 -4.06 18.54
C ARG A 697 -19.64 -2.84 17.62
N SER A 698 -20.10 -3.01 16.39
CA SER A 698 -20.21 -1.95 15.39
C SER A 698 -21.29 -0.93 15.76
N VAL A 699 -21.24 0.26 15.15
CA VAL A 699 -22.37 1.22 15.14
C VAL A 699 -23.64 0.61 14.53
N CYS A 700 -23.56 -0.43 13.69
CA CYS A 700 -24.71 -1.19 13.18
C CYS A 700 -25.21 -2.30 14.12
N GLY A 701 -24.51 -2.55 15.23
CA GLY A 701 -24.89 -3.56 16.20
C GLY A 701 -24.40 -4.98 15.90
N VAL A 702 -23.62 -5.22 14.84
CA VAL A 702 -22.92 -6.51 14.65
C VAL A 702 -21.81 -6.67 15.69
N ILE A 703 -21.69 -7.86 16.30
CA ILE A 703 -20.56 -8.16 17.20
C ILE A 703 -19.28 -8.21 16.35
N LEU A 704 -18.28 -7.43 16.74
CA LEU A 704 -16.96 -7.40 16.12
C LEU A 704 -15.97 -8.29 16.88
N GLU A 705 -16.05 -8.29 18.22
CA GLU A 705 -15.18 -9.08 19.09
C GLU A 705 -15.99 -9.76 20.21
N LEU A 706 -15.92 -11.09 20.27
CA LEU A 706 -16.50 -11.92 21.32
C LEU A 706 -15.39 -12.60 22.13
N CYS A 707 -15.41 -12.44 23.45
CA CYS A 707 -14.53 -13.14 24.37
C CYS A 707 -15.23 -14.39 24.91
N LEU A 708 -14.58 -15.54 24.73
CA LEU A 708 -14.87 -16.78 25.44
C LEU A 708 -13.99 -16.84 26.71
N GLU A 709 -14.59 -16.97 27.89
CA GLU A 709 -13.86 -17.13 29.14
C GLU A 709 -13.83 -18.61 29.56
N TYR A 710 -12.67 -19.09 29.96
CA TYR A 710 -12.44 -20.46 30.43
C TYR A 710 -11.81 -20.45 31.83
N GLU A 711 -11.79 -21.60 32.51
CA GLU A 711 -11.22 -21.74 33.86
C GLU A 711 -9.76 -21.24 34.00
N LYS A 712 -8.95 -21.33 32.93
CA LYS A 712 -7.49 -21.04 32.91
C LYS A 712 -7.03 -20.31 31.65
N GLY A 713 -7.90 -19.51 31.05
CA GLY A 713 -7.59 -18.75 29.85
C GLY A 713 -8.82 -18.12 29.22
N LYS A 714 -8.64 -17.51 28.05
CA LYS A 714 -9.71 -16.92 27.25
C LYS A 714 -9.38 -16.96 25.76
N VAL A 715 -10.41 -16.86 24.93
CA VAL A 715 -10.26 -16.76 23.47
C VAL A 715 -11.00 -15.54 22.98
N ILE A 716 -10.29 -14.67 22.26
CA ILE A 716 -10.89 -13.51 21.58
C ILE A 716 -11.18 -13.94 20.14
N LEU A 717 -12.44 -13.81 19.73
CA LEU A 717 -12.94 -14.12 18.39
C LEU A 717 -13.27 -12.82 17.67
N LYS A 718 -12.57 -12.54 16.57
CA LYS A 718 -12.95 -11.55 15.56
C LYS A 718 -13.72 -12.21 14.42
N ASN A 719 -14.29 -11.39 13.56
CA ASN A 719 -15.02 -11.74 12.33
C ASN A 719 -16.35 -12.48 12.59
N GLU A 720 -17.41 -11.99 11.94
CA GLU A 720 -18.78 -12.45 12.17
C GLU A 720 -18.98 -13.96 11.92
N TYR A 721 -18.28 -14.56 10.96
CA TYR A 721 -18.37 -15.98 10.67
C TYR A 721 -17.84 -16.84 11.82
N ASN A 722 -16.70 -16.46 12.42
CA ASN A 722 -16.10 -17.20 13.53
C ASN A 722 -17.03 -17.20 14.75
N ILE A 723 -17.59 -16.02 15.05
CA ILE A 723 -18.56 -15.81 16.12
C ILE A 723 -19.81 -16.68 15.88
N ARG A 724 -20.37 -16.65 14.66
CA ARG A 724 -21.56 -17.42 14.30
C ARG A 724 -21.34 -18.93 14.34
N ALA A 725 -20.15 -19.41 13.99
CA ALA A 725 -19.81 -20.84 13.99
C ALA A 725 -19.66 -21.38 15.43
N VAL A 726 -18.97 -20.64 16.31
CA VAL A 726 -18.82 -21.02 17.72
C VAL A 726 -20.17 -21.00 18.46
N LEU A 727 -21.00 -19.98 18.24
CA LEU A 727 -22.32 -19.89 18.86
C LEU A 727 -23.32 -20.92 18.28
N GLY A 728 -23.16 -21.28 16.99
CA GLY A 728 -23.87 -22.39 16.36
C GLY A 728 -23.51 -23.76 16.94
N ALA A 729 -22.23 -24.02 17.23
CA ALA A 729 -21.77 -25.31 17.76
C ALA A 729 -22.47 -25.77 19.06
N GLY A 730 -22.99 -24.82 19.86
CA GLY A 730 -23.79 -25.10 21.06
C GLY A 730 -25.30 -24.84 20.91
N CYS A 731 -25.80 -24.50 19.73
CA CYS A 731 -27.21 -24.12 19.52
C CYS A 731 -28.14 -25.35 19.59
N LYS A 732 -28.91 -25.46 20.69
CA LYS A 732 -29.92 -26.51 20.90
C LYS A 732 -31.17 -26.28 20.06
N SER A 733 -31.65 -25.04 19.99
CA SER A 733 -32.82 -24.66 19.19
C SER A 733 -32.78 -23.20 18.76
N LEU A 734 -33.41 -22.88 17.63
CA LEU A 734 -33.56 -21.54 17.06
C LEU A 734 -35.02 -21.32 16.66
N THR A 735 -35.62 -20.22 17.12
CA THR A 735 -37.00 -19.80 16.76
C THR A 735 -37.00 -18.46 16.06
N LEU A 736 -37.60 -18.38 14.88
CA LEU A 736 -37.68 -17.20 14.02
C LEU A 736 -38.89 -16.30 14.36
N LYS A 737 -39.00 -15.10 13.75
CA LYS A 737 -40.05 -14.10 14.03
C LYS A 737 -41.48 -14.62 13.78
N ASP A 738 -41.64 -15.55 12.84
CA ASP A 738 -42.91 -16.22 12.51
C ASP A 738 -43.26 -17.39 13.45
N GLY A 739 -42.40 -17.69 14.43
CA GLY A 739 -42.54 -18.84 15.32
C GLY A 739 -42.05 -20.17 14.73
N SER A 740 -41.51 -20.18 13.52
CA SER A 740 -40.89 -21.39 12.96
C SER A 740 -39.61 -21.75 13.72
N ALA A 741 -39.44 -23.04 13.99
CA ALA A 741 -38.31 -23.59 14.75
C ALA A 741 -37.32 -24.30 13.82
N ARG A 742 -36.03 -24.25 14.18
CA ARG A 742 -34.94 -25.02 13.56
C ARG A 742 -34.11 -25.70 14.64
N GLU A 743 -33.77 -26.96 14.37
CA GLU A 743 -32.87 -27.79 15.17
C GLU A 743 -31.54 -27.97 14.41
N ASN A 744 -30.49 -28.45 15.09
CA ASN A 744 -29.19 -28.78 14.48
C ASN A 744 -28.50 -27.60 13.75
N VAL A 745 -28.63 -26.39 14.29
CA VAL A 745 -28.10 -25.15 13.70
C VAL A 745 -26.58 -25.06 13.92
N SER A 746 -25.79 -25.46 12.91
CA SER A 746 -24.32 -25.39 12.96
C SER A 746 -23.73 -23.97 12.86
N LEU A 747 -24.51 -23.01 12.36
CA LEU A 747 -24.12 -21.61 12.16
C LEU A 747 -25.33 -20.73 12.50
N ILE A 748 -25.26 -19.88 13.54
CA ILE A 748 -26.38 -18.98 13.86
C ILE A 748 -26.58 -17.93 12.74
N PRO A 749 -27.80 -17.39 12.56
CA PRO A 749 -28.14 -16.67 11.33
C PRO A 749 -27.28 -15.44 11.04
N SER A 750 -26.91 -14.67 12.07
CA SER A 750 -26.06 -13.47 11.95
C SER A 750 -25.28 -13.22 13.24
N ALA A 751 -24.30 -12.31 13.22
CA ALA A 751 -23.63 -11.80 14.44
C ALA A 751 -24.31 -10.54 15.02
N PHE A 752 -25.48 -10.14 14.51
CA PHE A 752 -26.30 -9.05 15.08
C PHE A 752 -27.13 -9.61 16.25
N ALA A 753 -26.46 -9.90 17.37
CA ALA A 753 -27.08 -10.59 18.50
C ALA A 753 -26.64 -10.04 19.87
N VAL A 754 -27.48 -10.26 20.88
CA VAL A 754 -27.15 -10.15 22.32
C VAL A 754 -27.12 -11.56 22.91
N ILE A 755 -26.15 -11.81 23.78
CA ILE A 755 -25.89 -13.11 24.42
C ILE A 755 -26.17 -12.93 25.91
N THR A 756 -27.13 -13.67 26.47
CA THR A 756 -27.54 -13.55 27.89
C THR A 756 -27.43 -14.92 28.58
N PRO A 757 -26.61 -15.08 29.63
CA PRO A 757 -26.53 -16.33 30.39
C PRO A 757 -27.82 -16.55 31.20
N SER A 758 -28.27 -17.80 31.29
CA SER A 758 -29.40 -18.22 32.12
C SER A 758 -28.93 -18.74 33.50
N PRO A 759 -29.79 -18.75 34.53
CA PRO A 759 -29.51 -19.43 35.81
C PRO A 759 -29.34 -20.95 35.69
N GLU A 760 -29.67 -21.52 34.54
CA GLU A 760 -29.75 -22.98 34.29
C GLU A 760 -28.50 -23.51 33.56
N GLY A 761 -27.52 -22.65 33.27
CA GLY A 761 -26.27 -22.99 32.59
C GLY A 761 -26.34 -22.90 31.05
N GLU A 762 -27.50 -22.53 30.52
CA GLU A 762 -27.71 -22.25 29.10
C GLU A 762 -27.51 -20.76 28.80
N TYR A 763 -27.44 -20.41 27.52
CA TYR A 763 -27.37 -19.04 27.03
C TYR A 763 -28.55 -18.76 26.10
N HIS A 764 -29.28 -17.69 26.36
CA HIS A 764 -30.29 -17.16 25.45
C HIS A 764 -29.63 -16.14 24.53
N ILE A 765 -29.66 -16.40 23.22
CA ILE A 765 -29.11 -15.49 22.21
C ILE A 765 -30.29 -14.90 21.44
N LYS A 766 -30.45 -13.57 21.46
CA LYS A 766 -31.47 -12.88 20.66
C LYS A 766 -30.80 -12.04 19.59
N GLY A 767 -31.21 -12.23 18.34
CA GLY A 767 -30.62 -11.56 17.19
C GLY A 767 -31.62 -11.25 16.08
N GLY A 768 -31.10 -10.83 14.93
CA GLY A 768 -31.89 -10.50 13.75
C GLY A 768 -31.05 -10.48 12.48
N GLY A 769 -31.72 -10.66 11.34
CA GLY A 769 -31.08 -10.84 10.05
C GLY A 769 -30.49 -12.24 9.85
N TYR A 770 -30.08 -12.50 8.60
CA TYR A 770 -29.45 -13.72 8.12
C TYR A 770 -28.39 -13.37 7.07
N GLY A 771 -27.14 -13.75 7.35
CA GLY A 771 -25.95 -13.32 6.61
C GLY A 771 -25.07 -12.35 7.38
N HIS A 772 -24.07 -11.79 6.68
CA HIS A 772 -23.02 -10.92 7.23
C HIS A 772 -23.46 -9.46 7.41
N GLY A 773 -24.46 -9.00 6.67
CA GLY A 773 -25.08 -7.67 6.82
C GLY A 773 -24.44 -6.52 6.04
N ILE A 774 -23.46 -6.79 5.18
CA ILE A 774 -22.69 -5.79 4.42
C ILE A 774 -23.27 -5.64 3.01
N GLY A 775 -23.49 -4.40 2.54
CA GLY A 775 -24.03 -4.13 1.20
C GLY A 775 -25.55 -4.33 1.11
N MET A 776 -26.03 -5.02 0.08
CA MET A 776 -27.47 -5.12 -0.22
C MET A 776 -28.19 -6.25 0.53
N SER A 777 -29.31 -5.91 1.21
CA SER A 777 -30.27 -6.91 1.68
C SER A 777 -31.19 -7.36 0.55
N GLN A 778 -31.27 -8.67 0.29
CA GLN A 778 -32.15 -9.26 -0.72
C GLN A 778 -33.64 -9.05 -0.38
N ASN A 779 -34.02 -9.25 0.89
CA ASN A 779 -35.40 -8.98 1.34
C ASN A 779 -35.72 -7.47 1.29
N GLY A 780 -34.72 -6.62 1.59
CA GLY A 780 -34.85 -5.17 1.51
C GLY A 780 -35.07 -4.69 0.08
N ALA A 781 -34.23 -5.15 -0.86
CA ALA A 781 -34.39 -4.89 -2.29
C ALA A 781 -35.76 -5.33 -2.82
N GLY A 782 -36.21 -6.54 -2.46
CA GLY A 782 -37.55 -7.04 -2.81
C GLY A 782 -38.67 -6.14 -2.31
N LYS A 783 -38.61 -5.69 -1.05
CA LYS A 783 -39.63 -4.79 -0.49
C LYS A 783 -39.55 -3.37 -1.06
N MET A 784 -38.36 -2.88 -1.37
CA MET A 784 -38.16 -1.60 -2.06
C MET A 784 -38.77 -1.62 -3.47
N ALA A 785 -38.61 -2.72 -4.22
CA ALA A 785 -39.27 -2.92 -5.50
C ALA A 785 -40.81 -3.00 -5.34
N GLU A 786 -41.33 -3.65 -4.30
CA GLU A 786 -42.77 -3.70 -4.00
C GLU A 786 -43.38 -2.30 -3.76
N VAL A 787 -42.65 -1.39 -3.09
CA VAL A 787 -43.07 0.01 -2.90
C VAL A 787 -42.72 0.93 -4.08
N GLY A 788 -42.23 0.36 -5.19
CA GLY A 788 -42.06 1.07 -6.47
C GLY A 788 -40.72 1.76 -6.70
N LYS A 789 -39.68 1.46 -5.91
CA LYS A 789 -38.31 1.90 -6.21
C LYS A 789 -37.79 1.12 -7.43
N ASN A 790 -37.12 1.81 -8.36
CA ASN A 790 -36.43 1.16 -9.47
C ASN A 790 -35.05 0.62 -9.04
N TYR A 791 -34.45 -0.28 -9.83
CA TYR A 791 -33.19 -0.93 -9.47
C TYR A 791 -32.04 0.03 -9.20
N LYS A 792 -31.98 1.20 -9.85
CA LYS A 792 -30.96 2.22 -9.59
C LYS A 792 -31.15 2.91 -8.24
N GLU A 793 -32.40 3.19 -7.86
CA GLU A 793 -32.73 3.69 -6.51
C GLU A 793 -32.40 2.65 -5.42
N ILE A 794 -32.65 1.37 -5.67
CA ILE A 794 -32.31 0.27 -4.75
C ILE A 794 -30.80 0.19 -4.55
N LEU A 795 -30.02 0.17 -5.64
CA LEU A 795 -28.57 0.08 -5.60
C LEU A 795 -27.94 1.31 -4.93
N GLN A 796 -28.35 2.52 -5.29
CA GLN A 796 -27.82 3.77 -4.70
C GLN A 796 -28.25 3.98 -3.24
N PHE A 797 -29.30 3.30 -2.78
CA PHE A 797 -29.65 3.23 -1.36
C PHE A 797 -28.64 2.38 -0.58
N PHE A 798 -28.35 1.15 -1.05
CA PHE A 798 -27.47 0.21 -0.36
C PHE A 798 -25.97 0.50 -0.49
N PHE A 799 -25.53 1.05 -1.61
CA PHE A 799 -24.14 1.41 -1.89
C PHE A 799 -24.07 2.91 -2.18
N GLN A 800 -23.43 3.69 -1.32
CA GLN A 800 -23.51 5.15 -1.37
C GLN A 800 -22.40 5.76 -2.26
N ASP A 801 -22.75 6.85 -2.96
CA ASP A 801 -21.87 7.56 -3.90
C ASP A 801 -21.36 6.69 -5.07
N VAL A 802 -22.10 5.63 -5.45
CA VAL A 802 -21.80 4.79 -6.61
C VAL A 802 -22.54 5.25 -7.88
N GLU A 803 -21.92 4.98 -9.02
CA GLU A 803 -22.50 5.11 -10.35
C GLU A 803 -22.86 3.73 -10.92
N ILE A 804 -23.90 3.64 -11.73
CA ILE A 804 -24.33 2.40 -12.39
C ILE A 804 -24.08 2.57 -13.88
N LEU A 805 -22.98 1.97 -14.36
CA LEU A 805 -22.41 2.21 -15.68
C LEU A 805 -22.04 0.88 -16.37
N PRO A 806 -21.94 0.87 -17.70
CA PRO A 806 -21.33 -0.25 -18.41
C PRO A 806 -19.90 -0.56 -17.92
N VAL A 807 -19.51 -1.84 -17.99
CA VAL A 807 -18.15 -2.33 -17.67
C VAL A 807 -17.06 -1.57 -18.42
N SER A 808 -17.34 -1.18 -19.68
CA SER A 808 -16.49 -0.47 -20.66
C SER A 808 -15.22 -1.20 -21.10
#